data_AF-A0A8H6P1K0-F1
#
_entry.id   AF-A0A8H6P1K0-F1
#
_cell.length_a   1.000
_cell.length_b   1.000
_cell.length_c   1.000
_cell.angle_alpha   90.00
_cell.angle_beta   90.00
_cell.angle_gamma   90.00
#
_symmetry.space_group_name_H-M   'P 1'
#
loop_
_entity.id
_entity.type
_entity.pdbx_description
1 polymer ?
#
loop_
_entity_poly.entity_id
_entity_poly.type
_entity_poly.pdbx_seq_one_letter_code
_entity_poly.pdbx_strand_id
1 'polypeptide(L)'
;MEDRCGGSGNDNGLLYSLNLATSFDITTSNLTGLFGNLSKAGGIANNIAPTYRDGVMFANDNEFYLYGGLLRLTDSQDPPSGNTVLGYERYQYGPDRESWQPGFIIDNLDSGVTRYVTNGAGVSAPSENLGFYFSGMRGKDWGPIYVDDESANVTSDRMIKVDMSTMRENKWSNLSLPAYVPARANAELVWIPVAESGVLVAIGGVINPATIFSSDGLTSAQQNASMTASPGFMETVSVYDVSGDKWYLQNTTGDIPPQLTQFCSVYASAPDGSSHNIYIYGGYDGLSTQNTPSDDVYVLSLPSFSWIKLYSGNSTHGRSGHRCVKPYPDQILVLGGVHLDPTHCLDGGVIQVFNLNTGRFQNTYSPKVWSEYKVPDLVAAIIGGDSKGGATKVSPTSWTNSSLADVFKTKYTKTISSWYPYNSTTSILPTNLPLPVKGSSFLSWAGAIIGVILGLSLIAAAVICWCLRRRRKLHESQSTSEQSARSWILRWMHTGGSTTGVSKAGDTTASTGYSAFTNVSNITPVTAVSPRSVEAGGVPVYEMLDHSTALPIPVELPTPYNNNPLPSPVSSSGVSGTDYLSPVTVISLDLHLQTPLHTRDLGAMSTLTEITSKADFSSHLPTLSPSTLLVLYFYTPWTAFSTQMSADLSALASQYPPTISFVSINGKELPDTAKEYGVSAAPWVVCLRSGQVLESIRGSDPTEVRNALDRHAGANATAVPAAPAATPKQLDEALVARLSKLVNAAPVMLFMKGTPKSPQCRFSRRLVGILREHNIEYDFFNVLADEDVRQGLKEFADWPTFPQLWVNGELVGGLDIVREAFSANPSFMRQYSVSK
;
A
#
# COMPACT_ATOMS: atom_id res chain seq x y z
N MET A 1 -3.61 8.83 -3.54
CA MET A 1 -4.65 8.67 -2.50
C MET A 1 -5.99 8.92 -3.16
N GLU A 2 -6.66 7.85 -3.54
CA GLU A 2 -8.11 7.88 -3.67
C GLU A 2 -8.63 7.00 -2.51
N ASP A 3 -9.75 7.42 -1.92
CA ASP A 3 -10.62 6.65 -1.04
C ASP A 3 -11.98 7.32 -1.18
N ARG A 4 -12.78 6.83 -2.13
CA ARG A 4 -13.88 7.61 -2.71
C ARG A 4 -15.21 7.39 -2.00
N CYS A 5 -15.17 7.07 -0.70
CA CYS A 5 -16.31 7.00 0.23
C CYS A 5 -17.09 8.31 0.35
N GLY A 6 -17.82 8.71 -0.70
CA GLY A 6 -18.57 9.97 -0.77
C GLY A 6 -17.73 11.24 -0.94
N GLY A 7 -16.41 11.13 -1.11
CA GLY A 7 -15.53 12.27 -1.40
C GLY A 7 -15.32 12.47 -2.91
N SER A 8 -15.34 13.73 -3.34
CA SER A 8 -14.57 14.14 -4.54
C SER A 8 -13.12 13.69 -4.36
N GLY A 9 -12.45 13.28 -5.44
CA GLY A 9 -11.08 12.77 -5.35
C GLY A 9 -10.07 13.88 -5.02
N ASN A 10 -8.82 13.70 -5.41
CA ASN A 10 -7.87 14.82 -5.46
C ASN A 10 -8.15 15.76 -6.65
N ASP A 11 -9.42 16.11 -6.88
CA ASP A 11 -9.88 16.99 -7.95
C ASP A 11 -9.28 18.40 -7.81
N ASN A 12 -8.90 18.79 -6.58
CA ASN A 12 -8.20 20.03 -6.26
C ASN A 12 -6.69 20.01 -6.58
N GLY A 13 -6.15 18.92 -7.11
CA GLY A 13 -4.75 18.82 -7.53
C GLY A 13 -3.74 19.02 -6.41
N LEU A 14 -4.10 18.75 -5.15
CA LEU A 14 -3.23 18.96 -3.99
C LEU A 14 -2.04 17.98 -3.99
N LEU A 15 -0.96 18.34 -3.31
CA LEU A 15 0.02 17.37 -2.82
C LEU A 15 -0.32 17.06 -1.36
N TYR A 16 -0.28 15.78 -0.98
CA TYR A 16 -0.47 15.35 0.41
C TYR A 16 0.87 14.93 1.01
N SER A 17 1.07 15.26 2.28
CA SER A 17 2.27 14.96 3.07
C SER A 17 1.88 14.21 4.33
N LEU A 18 2.67 13.20 4.72
CA LEU A 18 2.44 12.41 5.93
C LEU A 18 3.64 12.56 6.87
N ASN A 19 3.42 13.01 8.10
CA ASN A 19 4.52 13.20 9.06
C ASN A 19 4.83 11.89 9.80
N LEU A 20 5.91 11.22 9.38
CA LEU A 20 6.40 9.95 9.92
C LEU A 20 6.90 10.05 11.39
N ALA A 21 7.08 11.24 11.95
CA ALA A 21 7.35 11.43 13.38
C ALA A 21 6.09 11.27 14.28
N THR A 22 4.90 11.10 13.69
CA THR A 22 3.63 10.99 14.40
C THR A 22 3.19 9.53 14.52
N SER A 23 2.97 9.05 15.75
CA SER A 23 2.37 7.71 15.98
C SER A 23 0.87 7.72 15.69
N PHE A 24 0.33 6.62 15.15
CA PHE A 24 -1.11 6.46 14.94
C PHE A 24 -1.54 4.98 15.07
N ASP A 25 -2.83 4.78 15.32
CA ASP A 25 -3.52 3.49 15.35
C ASP A 25 -4.60 3.50 14.26
N ILE A 26 -4.54 2.58 13.29
CA ILE A 26 -5.40 2.56 12.10
C ILE A 26 -6.87 2.28 12.41
N THR A 27 -7.17 1.72 13.59
CA THR A 27 -8.53 1.36 14.01
C THR A 27 -9.23 2.44 14.83
N THR A 28 -8.48 3.44 15.31
CA THR A 28 -8.99 4.46 16.25
C THR A 28 -8.60 5.89 15.92
N SER A 29 -7.60 6.11 15.04
CA SER A 29 -7.14 7.45 14.66
C SER A 29 -7.91 7.97 13.46
N ASN A 30 -8.07 9.30 13.37
CA ASN A 30 -8.53 9.94 12.14
C ASN A 30 -7.40 9.93 11.09
N LEU A 31 -7.33 8.85 10.28
CA LEU A 31 -6.26 8.65 9.31
C LEU A 31 -6.19 9.72 8.23
N THR A 32 -7.34 10.23 7.73
CA THR A 32 -7.33 11.31 6.73
C THR A 32 -6.83 12.63 7.33
N GLY A 33 -7.09 12.85 8.64
CA GLY A 33 -6.55 13.98 9.40
C GLY A 33 -5.04 13.94 9.69
N LEU A 34 -4.33 12.86 9.31
CA LEU A 34 -2.86 12.79 9.41
C LEU A 34 -2.15 13.46 8.23
N PHE A 35 -2.85 13.70 7.11
CA PHE A 35 -2.25 14.25 5.91
C PHE A 35 -2.28 15.77 5.91
N GLY A 36 -1.09 16.39 5.92
CA GLY A 36 -0.93 17.81 5.61
C GLY A 36 -1.06 18.05 4.10
N ASN A 37 -1.54 19.22 3.70
CA ASN A 37 -1.65 19.60 2.29
C ASN A 37 -0.59 20.63 1.88
N LEU A 38 -0.11 20.50 0.64
CA LEU A 38 0.73 21.49 -0.02
C LEU A 38 0.07 21.85 -1.36
N SER A 39 -0.19 23.14 -1.55
CA SER A 39 -0.74 23.66 -2.81
C SER A 39 0.38 23.79 -3.83
N LYS A 40 0.24 23.16 -5.00
CA LYS A 40 1.28 23.10 -6.03
C LYS A 40 1.50 24.43 -6.77
N ALA A 41 0.41 25.19 -6.90
CA ALA A 41 0.36 26.62 -7.16
C ALA A 41 -1.03 27.07 -6.70
N GLY A 42 -1.20 28.34 -6.28
CA GLY A 42 -2.25 28.80 -5.36
C GLY A 42 -3.72 28.76 -5.83
N GLY A 43 -4.25 27.58 -6.17
CA GLY A 43 -5.65 27.38 -6.56
C GLY A 43 -5.95 25.95 -7.02
N ILE A 44 -7.25 25.65 -7.14
CA ILE A 44 -7.83 24.33 -7.47
C ILE A 44 -7.64 23.95 -8.95
N ALA A 45 -7.46 24.94 -9.84
CA ALA A 45 -7.22 24.73 -11.26
C ALA A 45 -6.17 25.73 -11.75
N ASN A 46 -4.96 25.25 -12.01
CA ASN A 46 -3.96 25.97 -12.79
C ASN A 46 -3.24 24.97 -13.71
N ASN A 47 -2.91 25.45 -14.91
CA ASN A 47 -2.19 24.71 -15.95
C ASN A 47 -0.73 24.41 -15.59
N ILE A 48 -0.17 25.12 -14.61
CA ILE A 48 1.17 24.90 -14.07
C ILE A 48 1.24 23.55 -13.34
N ALA A 49 0.20 23.21 -12.56
CA ALA A 49 0.20 22.04 -11.68
C ALA A 49 -1.15 21.29 -11.68
N PRO A 50 -1.59 20.75 -12.83
CA PRO A 50 -2.84 19.99 -12.93
C PRO A 50 -2.82 18.68 -12.13
N THR A 51 -3.99 18.05 -12.04
CA THR A 51 -4.14 16.71 -11.46
C THR A 51 -3.63 15.65 -12.44
N TYR A 52 -2.42 15.16 -12.20
CA TYR A 52 -1.85 14.01 -12.88
C TYR A 52 -2.38 12.70 -12.27
N ARG A 53 -2.94 11.81 -13.10
CA ARG A 53 -3.37 10.45 -12.69
C ARG A 53 -2.44 9.41 -13.33
N ASP A 54 -2.00 8.41 -12.55
CA ASP A 54 -1.05 7.38 -12.98
C ASP A 54 0.28 7.88 -13.59
N GLY A 55 0.76 9.04 -13.12
CA GLY A 55 2.13 9.51 -13.32
C GLY A 55 3.11 8.95 -12.28
N VAL A 56 4.39 9.31 -12.44
CA VAL A 56 5.46 9.09 -11.45
C VAL A 56 5.82 10.42 -10.79
N MET A 57 6.30 10.34 -9.55
CA MET A 57 7.07 11.39 -8.92
C MET A 57 8.52 10.86 -8.83
N PHE A 58 9.51 11.60 -9.33
CA PHE A 58 10.94 11.33 -9.13
C PHE A 58 11.48 12.25 -8.05
N ALA A 59 12.47 11.83 -7.26
CA ALA A 59 13.11 12.74 -6.31
C ALA A 59 14.48 12.23 -5.82
N ASN A 60 15.21 13.15 -5.22
CA ASN A 60 16.30 12.91 -4.29
C ASN A 60 15.92 13.47 -2.90
N ASP A 61 16.89 13.60 -1.98
CA ASP A 61 16.64 14.14 -0.63
C ASP A 61 16.25 15.65 -0.59
N ASN A 62 16.37 16.36 -1.72
CA ASN A 62 16.31 17.82 -1.81
C ASN A 62 15.14 18.36 -2.67
N GLU A 63 14.77 17.66 -3.74
CA GLU A 63 13.75 18.07 -4.71
C GLU A 63 13.00 16.88 -5.32
N PHE A 64 11.77 17.09 -5.81
CA PHE A 64 11.01 16.12 -6.59
C PHE A 64 10.44 16.69 -7.90
N TYR A 65 10.22 15.84 -8.91
CA TYR A 65 9.57 16.16 -10.19
C TYR A 65 8.36 15.26 -10.45
N LEU A 66 7.27 15.85 -10.94
CA LEU A 66 6.08 15.12 -11.42
C LEU A 66 6.22 14.85 -12.93
N TYR A 67 6.28 13.57 -13.31
CA TYR A 67 6.49 13.13 -14.68
C TYR A 67 5.36 12.20 -15.16
N GLY A 68 4.95 12.37 -16.42
CA GLY A 68 3.88 11.57 -17.03
C GLY A 68 2.50 11.83 -16.42
N GLY A 69 1.63 10.84 -16.58
CA GLY A 69 0.26 10.79 -16.07
C GLY A 69 -0.77 11.43 -17.00
N LEU A 70 -1.97 10.85 -16.98
CA LEU A 70 -3.16 11.40 -17.64
C LEU A 70 -3.56 12.73 -17.00
N LEU A 71 -4.03 13.65 -17.84
CA LEU A 71 -4.67 14.88 -17.44
C LEU A 71 -6.19 14.77 -17.62
N ARG A 72 -6.95 15.44 -16.77
CA ARG A 72 -8.39 15.62 -17.02
C ARG A 72 -8.58 16.78 -17.99
N LEU A 73 -9.47 16.64 -18.97
CA LEU A 73 -9.85 17.78 -19.81
C LEU A 73 -10.71 18.73 -18.99
N THR A 74 -10.28 20.00 -18.92
CA THR A 74 -11.04 21.06 -18.23
C THR A 74 -11.08 22.30 -19.11
N ASP A 75 -12.28 22.74 -19.48
CA ASP A 75 -12.55 23.91 -20.36
C ASP A 75 -11.99 25.26 -19.83
N SER A 76 -11.36 25.26 -18.65
CA SER A 76 -10.92 26.46 -17.95
C SER A 76 -9.50 26.92 -18.29
N GLN A 77 -8.58 26.04 -18.74
CA GLN A 77 -7.18 26.37 -19.07
C GLN A 77 -6.56 25.37 -20.06
N ASP A 78 -5.63 25.82 -20.91
CA ASP A 78 -4.80 24.96 -21.75
C ASP A 78 -3.88 24.05 -20.91
N PRO A 79 -3.70 22.76 -21.27
CA PRO A 79 -2.78 21.86 -20.56
C PRO A 79 -1.30 22.25 -20.79
N PRO A 80 -0.38 21.85 -19.88
CA PRO A 80 1.05 22.08 -20.07
C PRO A 80 1.58 21.36 -21.31
N SER A 81 2.59 21.94 -21.96
CA SER A 81 3.17 21.40 -23.19
C SER A 81 3.82 20.03 -22.97
N GLY A 82 3.94 19.25 -24.05
CA GLY A 82 4.48 17.89 -24.03
C GLY A 82 5.92 17.75 -23.52
N ASN A 83 6.66 18.86 -23.38
CA ASN A 83 8.01 18.93 -22.85
C ASN A 83 8.08 19.56 -21.43
N THR A 84 6.96 19.83 -20.75
CA THR A 84 6.96 20.52 -19.45
C THR A 84 6.76 19.56 -18.29
N VAL A 85 7.55 19.74 -17.22
CA VAL A 85 7.41 19.06 -15.91
C VAL A 85 7.33 20.06 -14.76
N LEU A 86 6.66 19.65 -13.68
CA LEU A 86 6.58 20.41 -12.45
C LEU A 86 7.57 19.83 -11.42
N GLY A 87 8.52 20.65 -10.99
CA GLY A 87 9.43 20.35 -9.89
C GLY A 87 8.98 21.01 -8.58
N TYR A 88 9.50 20.51 -7.45
CA TYR A 88 9.45 21.17 -6.15
C TYR A 88 10.80 21.03 -5.46
N GLU A 89 11.37 22.15 -5.08
CA GLU A 89 12.65 22.24 -4.39
C GLU A 89 12.40 22.52 -2.90
N ARG A 90 12.91 21.65 -2.03
CA ARG A 90 12.88 21.87 -0.57
C ARG A 90 14.20 22.41 -0.04
N TYR A 91 15.31 21.92 -0.59
CA TYR A 91 16.68 22.25 -0.19
C TYR A 91 17.54 22.53 -1.41
N GLN A 92 18.50 23.45 -1.28
CA GLN A 92 19.51 23.69 -2.30
C GLN A 92 20.67 22.72 -2.15
N TYR A 93 21.15 22.18 -3.28
CA TYR A 93 22.35 21.37 -3.35
C TYR A 93 23.14 21.67 -4.62
N GLY A 94 24.44 21.32 -4.63
CA GLY A 94 25.35 21.71 -5.71
C GLY A 94 25.87 23.15 -5.56
N PRO A 95 26.17 23.85 -6.67
CA PRO A 95 26.64 25.24 -6.64
C PRO A 95 25.61 26.19 -6.00
N ASP A 96 26.09 27.16 -5.24
CA ASP A 96 25.22 28.13 -4.54
C ASP A 96 24.49 29.07 -5.51
N ARG A 97 23.24 29.42 -5.21
CA ARG A 97 22.37 30.26 -6.05
C ARG A 97 21.61 31.26 -5.18
N GLU A 98 22.13 32.49 -5.11
CA GLU A 98 21.59 33.60 -4.31
C GLU A 98 20.07 33.89 -4.51
N SER A 99 19.50 33.50 -5.65
CA SER A 99 18.07 33.67 -5.96
C SER A 99 17.19 32.46 -5.63
N TRP A 100 17.73 31.44 -4.95
CA TRP A 100 16.99 30.23 -4.61
C TRP A 100 16.06 30.44 -3.41
N GLN A 101 14.90 29.80 -3.44
CA GLN A 101 13.92 29.71 -2.35
C GLN A 101 13.19 28.35 -2.46
N PRO A 102 12.79 27.71 -1.35
CA PRO A 102 11.97 26.50 -1.41
C PRO A 102 10.62 26.77 -2.09
N GLY A 103 10.22 25.93 -3.04
CA GLY A 103 8.99 26.16 -3.81
C GLY A 103 8.84 25.27 -5.04
N PHE A 104 7.70 25.42 -5.72
CA PHE A 104 7.46 24.77 -7.01
C PHE A 104 8.16 25.52 -8.14
N ILE A 105 8.72 24.76 -9.08
CA ILE A 105 9.37 25.24 -10.29
C ILE A 105 8.78 24.57 -11.52
N ILE A 106 8.87 25.24 -12.66
CA ILE A 106 8.57 24.66 -13.97
C ILE A 106 9.91 24.39 -14.64
N ASP A 107 10.12 23.14 -15.08
CA ASP A 107 11.32 22.72 -15.80
C ASP A 107 10.94 22.08 -17.14
N ASN A 108 11.89 22.01 -18.07
CA ASN A 108 11.69 21.46 -19.40
C ASN A 108 12.43 20.13 -19.56
N LEU A 109 11.73 19.17 -20.14
CA LEU A 109 12.27 17.91 -20.63
C LEU A 109 13.20 18.16 -21.82
N ASP A 110 14.29 17.39 -21.87
CA ASP A 110 15.23 17.37 -22.99
C ASP A 110 14.57 16.95 -24.32
N SER A 111 15.24 17.30 -25.42
CA SER A 111 14.79 16.99 -26.78
C SER A 111 14.54 15.49 -26.97
N GLY A 112 13.34 15.14 -27.42
CA GLY A 112 12.93 13.76 -27.67
C GLY A 112 12.32 13.04 -26.46
N VAL A 113 12.23 13.68 -25.30
CA VAL A 113 11.47 13.21 -24.13
C VAL A 113 10.10 13.89 -24.11
N THR A 114 9.04 13.16 -23.75
CA THR A 114 7.68 13.73 -23.66
C THR A 114 6.91 13.23 -22.45
N ARG A 115 6.17 14.15 -21.81
CA ARG A 115 5.28 13.83 -20.68
C ARG A 115 4.02 13.05 -21.07
N TYR A 116 3.77 12.75 -22.35
CA TYR A 116 2.58 12.03 -22.80
C TYR A 116 2.73 10.50 -22.70
N VAL A 117 3.01 10.06 -21.46
CA VAL A 117 3.05 8.66 -21.02
C VAL A 117 2.34 8.54 -19.67
N THR A 118 1.64 7.43 -19.45
CA THR A 118 0.90 7.16 -18.21
C THR A 118 1.02 5.68 -17.83
N ASN A 119 0.68 5.31 -16.58
CA ASN A 119 0.59 3.92 -16.15
C ASN A 119 1.90 3.13 -16.37
N GLY A 120 3.05 3.79 -16.38
CA GLY A 120 4.38 3.17 -16.38
C GLY A 120 4.91 2.93 -14.97
N ALA A 121 5.92 2.08 -14.88
CA ALA A 121 6.54 1.69 -13.62
C ALA A 121 7.70 2.65 -13.29
N GLY A 122 7.61 3.40 -12.20
CA GLY A 122 8.51 4.53 -11.95
C GLY A 122 9.25 4.45 -10.62
N VAL A 123 10.58 4.56 -10.62
CA VAL A 123 11.40 4.45 -9.38
C VAL A 123 12.53 5.49 -9.36
N SER A 124 12.95 5.89 -8.16
CA SER A 124 14.18 6.67 -7.94
C SER A 124 15.27 5.80 -7.30
N ALA A 125 16.52 6.10 -7.62
CA ALA A 125 17.74 5.52 -7.07
C ALA A 125 18.54 6.67 -6.41
N PRO A 126 18.26 7.03 -5.15
CA PRO A 126 18.74 8.29 -4.57
C PRO A 126 20.26 8.38 -4.46
N SER A 127 20.94 7.28 -4.11
CA SER A 127 22.41 7.20 -4.06
C SER A 127 23.09 7.35 -5.42
N GLU A 128 22.33 7.17 -6.50
CA GLU A 128 22.78 7.38 -7.88
C GLU A 128 22.38 8.77 -8.40
N ASN A 129 21.49 9.49 -7.69
CA ASN A 129 20.75 10.65 -8.18
C ASN A 129 19.99 10.39 -9.50
N LEU A 130 19.49 9.16 -9.70
CA LEU A 130 18.78 8.76 -10.92
C LEU A 130 17.30 8.49 -10.66
N GLY A 131 16.46 8.75 -11.67
CA GLY A 131 15.08 8.28 -11.74
C GLY A 131 14.81 7.54 -13.04
N PHE A 132 13.92 6.54 -13.01
CA PHE A 132 13.60 5.69 -14.17
C PHE A 132 12.09 5.48 -14.32
N TYR A 133 11.55 5.67 -15.52
CA TYR A 133 10.18 5.34 -15.91
C TYR A 133 10.21 4.22 -16.95
N PHE A 134 9.70 3.05 -16.61
CA PHE A 134 9.63 1.89 -17.49
C PHE A 134 8.24 1.75 -18.14
N SER A 135 8.23 1.73 -19.47
CA SER A 135 7.08 1.39 -20.31
C SER A 135 5.81 2.22 -19.99
N GLY A 136 4.68 1.57 -19.69
CA GLY A 136 3.38 2.22 -19.54
C GLY A 136 2.57 2.30 -20.82
N MET A 137 1.67 3.28 -20.88
CA MET A 137 0.72 3.54 -21.97
C MET A 137 0.92 4.95 -22.54
N ARG A 138 0.56 5.13 -23.81
CA ARG A 138 0.71 6.38 -24.57
C ARG A 138 -0.29 6.46 -25.73
N GLY A 139 -0.43 7.65 -26.31
CA GLY A 139 -1.05 7.83 -27.62
C GLY A 139 -0.18 7.27 -28.74
N LYS A 140 -0.83 6.82 -29.83
CA LYS A 140 -0.17 6.23 -31.02
C LYS A 140 0.95 7.13 -31.58
N ASP A 141 0.69 8.42 -31.65
CA ASP A 141 1.56 9.42 -32.28
C ASP A 141 2.42 10.20 -31.27
N TRP A 142 2.52 9.73 -30.02
CA TRP A 142 3.20 10.41 -28.90
C TRP A 142 2.65 11.82 -28.58
N GLY A 143 1.44 12.12 -29.04
CA GLY A 143 0.69 13.34 -28.74
C GLY A 143 -0.04 13.29 -27.39
N PRO A 144 -0.83 14.34 -27.07
CA PRO A 144 -1.54 14.47 -25.81
C PRO A 144 -2.41 13.26 -25.44
N ILE A 145 -2.50 12.98 -24.13
CA ILE A 145 -3.33 11.91 -23.57
C ILE A 145 -4.12 12.38 -22.34
N TYR A 146 -5.36 11.92 -22.21
CA TYR A 146 -6.30 12.38 -21.17
C TYR A 146 -7.05 11.24 -20.48
N VAL A 147 -7.65 11.54 -19.33
CA VAL A 147 -8.47 10.59 -18.55
C VAL A 147 -9.75 10.20 -19.28
N ASP A 148 -10.32 11.15 -20.03
CA ASP A 148 -11.71 11.09 -20.48
C ASP A 148 -11.87 10.66 -21.96
N ASP A 149 -10.80 10.29 -22.66
CA ASP A 149 -10.80 10.07 -24.13
C ASP A 149 -10.15 8.75 -24.62
N GLU A 150 -9.71 7.87 -23.70
CA GLU A 150 -9.05 6.58 -23.99
C GLU A 150 -7.86 6.65 -24.98
N SER A 151 -7.27 7.84 -25.13
CA SER A 151 -6.16 8.12 -26.06
C SER A 151 -4.87 7.34 -25.73
N ALA A 152 -4.65 6.99 -24.47
CA ALA A 152 -3.50 6.23 -23.99
C ALA A 152 -3.63 4.72 -24.27
N ASN A 153 -3.90 4.32 -25.51
CA ASN A 153 -4.25 2.94 -25.88
C ASN A 153 -3.09 2.10 -26.45
N VAL A 154 -1.87 2.62 -26.56
CA VAL A 154 -0.68 1.88 -27.03
C VAL A 154 0.33 1.72 -25.90
N THR A 155 0.92 0.53 -25.74
CA THR A 155 2.02 0.33 -24.78
C THR A 155 3.29 1.06 -25.22
N SER A 156 4.02 1.61 -24.25
CA SER A 156 5.27 2.36 -24.47
C SER A 156 6.47 1.41 -24.54
N ASP A 157 7.19 1.47 -25.65
CA ASP A 157 8.44 0.73 -25.90
C ASP A 157 9.68 1.49 -25.39
N ARG A 158 9.51 2.36 -24.38
CA ARG A 158 10.56 3.26 -23.87
C ARG A 158 10.84 3.07 -22.40
N MET A 159 12.08 3.36 -22.03
CA MET A 159 12.47 3.72 -20.67
C MET A 159 12.92 5.18 -20.67
N ILE A 160 12.39 5.97 -19.75
CA ILE A 160 12.84 7.34 -19.52
C ILE A 160 13.78 7.32 -18.32
N LYS A 161 14.91 8.00 -18.43
CA LYS A 161 15.88 8.18 -17.34
C LYS A 161 16.00 9.67 -17.05
N VAL A 162 16.01 10.05 -15.78
CA VAL A 162 16.39 11.40 -15.32
C VAL A 162 17.63 11.31 -14.46
N ASP A 163 18.60 12.20 -14.70
CA ASP A 163 19.76 12.45 -13.86
C ASP A 163 19.51 13.75 -13.10
N MET A 164 19.41 13.65 -11.77
CA MET A 164 19.16 14.72 -10.80
C MET A 164 20.42 14.98 -9.95
N SER A 165 21.62 14.80 -10.51
CA SER A 165 22.89 15.04 -9.82
C SER A 165 23.22 16.53 -9.66
N THR A 166 22.63 17.39 -10.49
CA THR A 166 22.84 18.84 -10.48
C THR A 166 21.49 19.55 -10.54
N MET A 167 21.15 20.26 -9.47
CA MET A 167 19.87 20.96 -9.28
C MET A 167 19.53 21.88 -10.48
N ARG A 168 18.30 21.82 -11.00
CA ARG A 168 17.86 22.54 -12.22
C ARG A 168 18.72 22.35 -13.49
N GLU A 169 19.58 21.34 -13.51
CA GLU A 169 20.36 20.91 -14.69
C GLU A 169 20.08 19.43 -14.96
N ASN A 170 18.82 19.02 -14.72
CA ASN A 170 18.33 17.66 -14.86
C ASN A 170 18.49 17.18 -16.30
N LYS A 171 19.06 15.99 -16.49
CA LYS A 171 19.22 15.42 -17.84
C LYS A 171 18.21 14.30 -18.05
N TRP A 172 17.30 14.52 -18.99
CA TRP A 172 16.26 13.57 -19.34
C TRP A 172 16.68 12.80 -20.60
N SER A 173 16.55 11.48 -20.56
CA SER A 173 16.93 10.58 -21.66
C SER A 173 15.77 9.66 -22.02
N ASN A 174 15.48 9.55 -23.32
CA ASN A 174 14.50 8.61 -23.87
C ASN A 174 15.23 7.41 -24.49
N LEU A 175 15.14 6.25 -23.84
CA LEU A 175 15.85 5.03 -24.21
C LEU A 175 14.85 4.02 -24.80
N SER A 176 15.21 3.38 -25.92
CA SER A 176 14.40 2.30 -26.50
C SER A 176 14.52 1.03 -25.66
N LEU A 177 13.41 0.39 -25.33
CA LEU A 177 13.44 -0.97 -24.79
C LEU A 177 13.88 -1.95 -25.90
N PRO A 178 14.77 -2.92 -25.61
CA PRO A 178 15.06 -4.00 -26.56
C PRO A 178 13.79 -4.81 -26.86
N ALA A 179 13.63 -5.29 -28.10
CA ALA A 179 12.40 -5.95 -28.54
C ALA A 179 12.01 -7.23 -27.75
N TYR A 180 12.94 -7.81 -26.99
CA TYR A 180 12.67 -8.94 -26.09
C TYR A 180 12.18 -8.52 -24.69
N VAL A 181 12.22 -7.23 -24.34
CA VAL A 181 11.68 -6.69 -23.09
C VAL A 181 10.23 -6.26 -23.34
N PRO A 182 9.22 -6.98 -22.83
CA PRO A 182 7.85 -6.73 -23.21
C PRO A 182 7.32 -5.43 -22.60
N ALA A 183 6.85 -4.54 -23.46
CA ALA A 183 6.15 -3.32 -23.07
C ALA A 183 4.79 -3.63 -22.42
N ARG A 184 4.50 -2.99 -21.29
CA ARG A 184 3.36 -3.29 -20.42
C ARG A 184 2.98 -2.11 -19.52
N ALA A 185 1.72 -2.07 -19.11
CA ALA A 185 1.18 -1.08 -18.20
C ALA A 185 1.16 -1.56 -16.76
N ASN A 186 1.22 -0.62 -15.82
CA ASN A 186 1.03 -0.80 -14.37
C ASN A 186 1.89 -1.92 -13.76
N ALA A 187 3.05 -2.17 -14.37
CA ALA A 187 4.14 -2.90 -13.74
C ALA A 187 4.68 -2.09 -12.56
N GLU A 188 5.42 -2.75 -11.69
CA GLU A 188 6.12 -2.13 -10.58
C GLU A 188 7.63 -2.21 -10.83
N LEU A 189 8.36 -1.13 -10.54
CA LEU A 189 9.80 -1.02 -10.79
C LEU A 189 10.54 -0.83 -9.48
N VAL A 190 11.51 -1.70 -9.21
CA VAL A 190 12.27 -1.69 -7.95
C VAL A 190 13.76 -1.54 -8.27
N TRP A 191 14.37 -0.46 -7.80
CA TRP A 191 15.83 -0.32 -7.81
C TRP A 191 16.42 -1.03 -6.59
N ILE A 192 17.49 -1.81 -6.79
CA ILE A 192 18.13 -2.64 -5.76
C ILE A 192 19.64 -2.43 -5.79
N PRO A 193 20.29 -2.23 -4.63
CA PRO A 193 21.72 -1.96 -4.41
C PRO A 193 22.58 -3.22 -4.60
N VAL A 194 22.65 -3.71 -5.83
CA VAL A 194 23.55 -4.78 -6.26
C VAL A 194 24.30 -4.34 -7.52
N ALA A 195 25.41 -4.99 -7.87
CA ALA A 195 26.34 -4.48 -8.88
C ALA A 195 26.88 -3.07 -8.55
N GLU A 196 27.41 -2.35 -9.55
CA GLU A 196 28.16 -1.10 -9.33
C GLU A 196 27.24 0.12 -9.06
N SER A 197 26.07 0.18 -9.73
CA SER A 197 25.11 1.28 -9.63
C SER A 197 23.67 0.83 -9.38
N GLY A 198 23.50 -0.39 -8.86
CA GLY A 198 22.21 -1.02 -8.68
C GLY A 198 21.68 -1.73 -9.94
N VAL A 199 20.59 -2.47 -9.75
CA VAL A 199 19.76 -3.01 -10.84
C VAL A 199 18.32 -2.55 -10.68
N LEU A 200 17.59 -2.42 -11.78
CA LEU A 200 16.14 -2.27 -11.77
C LEU A 200 15.49 -3.62 -12.04
N VAL A 201 14.41 -3.94 -11.33
CA VAL A 201 13.59 -5.12 -11.58
C VAL A 201 12.16 -4.67 -11.87
N ALA A 202 11.69 -4.94 -13.09
CA ALA A 202 10.33 -4.65 -13.52
C ALA A 202 9.46 -5.90 -13.37
N ILE A 203 8.45 -5.82 -12.50
CA ILE A 203 7.63 -6.95 -12.04
C ILE A 203 6.18 -6.74 -12.45
N GLY A 204 5.52 -7.80 -12.92
CA GLY A 204 4.07 -7.80 -13.19
C GLY A 204 3.63 -6.73 -14.17
N GLY A 205 2.40 -6.23 -13.97
CA GLY A 205 1.70 -5.38 -14.92
C GLY A 205 0.87 -6.20 -15.91
N VAL A 206 0.24 -5.52 -16.87
CA VAL A 206 -0.59 -6.15 -17.92
C VAL A 206 -0.43 -5.46 -19.27
N ILE A 207 -0.74 -6.17 -20.35
CA ILE A 207 -1.16 -5.52 -21.61
C ILE A 207 -2.67 -5.27 -21.57
N ASN A 208 -3.14 -4.18 -22.18
CA ASN A 208 -4.54 -3.74 -22.16
C ASN A 208 -5.12 -3.60 -20.73
N PRO A 209 -4.67 -2.63 -19.92
CA PRO A 209 -5.21 -2.43 -18.57
C PRO A 209 -6.67 -1.91 -18.62
N ALA A 210 -7.60 -2.60 -17.97
CA ALA A 210 -9.02 -2.22 -17.94
C ALA A 210 -9.29 -0.80 -17.38
N THR A 211 -8.39 -0.24 -16.56
CA THR A 211 -8.50 1.14 -16.06
C THR A 211 -8.33 2.22 -17.12
N ILE A 212 -7.80 1.89 -18.31
CA ILE A 212 -7.70 2.82 -19.45
C ILE A 212 -8.97 2.76 -20.32
N PHE A 213 -9.55 1.57 -20.47
CA PHE A 213 -10.72 1.32 -21.32
C PHE A 213 -12.01 1.30 -20.50
N SER A 214 -12.15 2.26 -19.58
CA SER A 214 -13.19 2.20 -18.54
C SER A 214 -14.61 2.50 -19.03
N SER A 215 -14.77 3.01 -20.26
CA SER A 215 -16.08 3.34 -20.83
C SER A 215 -16.82 2.07 -21.28
N ASP A 216 -16.15 1.28 -22.12
CA ASP A 216 -16.69 0.08 -22.77
C ASP A 216 -16.17 -1.23 -22.17
N GLY A 217 -15.15 -1.15 -21.30
CA GLY A 217 -14.40 -2.31 -20.83
C GLY A 217 -13.43 -2.85 -21.89
N LEU A 218 -12.70 -3.92 -21.54
CA LEU A 218 -11.86 -4.62 -22.51
C LEU A 218 -12.71 -5.46 -23.46
N THR A 219 -12.47 -5.34 -24.77
CA THR A 219 -13.01 -6.28 -25.76
C THR A 219 -12.50 -7.70 -25.50
N SER A 220 -13.24 -8.74 -25.92
CA SER A 220 -12.82 -10.14 -25.75
C SER A 220 -11.46 -10.43 -26.38
N ALA A 221 -11.08 -9.74 -27.46
CA ALA A 221 -9.75 -9.84 -28.06
C ALA A 221 -8.66 -9.26 -27.14
N GLN A 222 -8.89 -8.11 -26.52
CA GLN A 222 -7.95 -7.51 -25.55
C GLN A 222 -7.83 -8.35 -24.27
N GLN A 223 -8.94 -8.89 -23.76
CA GLN A 223 -8.95 -9.80 -22.60
C GLN A 223 -8.15 -11.06 -22.90
N ASN A 224 -8.42 -11.75 -24.02
CA ASN A 224 -7.71 -12.96 -24.41
C ASN A 224 -6.21 -12.70 -24.63
N ALA A 225 -5.84 -11.58 -25.26
CA ALA A 225 -4.44 -11.18 -25.39
C ALA A 225 -3.78 -10.96 -24.03
N SER A 226 -4.45 -10.28 -23.10
CA SER A 226 -3.93 -10.03 -21.76
C SER A 226 -3.77 -11.32 -20.95
N MET A 227 -4.79 -12.18 -20.91
CA MET A 227 -4.72 -13.51 -20.26
C MET A 227 -3.64 -14.42 -20.84
N THR A 228 -3.25 -14.22 -22.10
CA THR A 228 -2.18 -15.01 -22.75
C THR A 228 -0.79 -14.48 -22.42
N ALA A 229 -0.61 -13.15 -22.35
CA ALA A 229 0.72 -12.52 -22.27
C ALA A 229 1.09 -12.04 -20.85
N SER A 230 0.12 -11.49 -20.11
CA SER A 230 0.35 -10.83 -18.83
C SER A 230 0.81 -11.73 -17.68
N PRO A 231 0.40 -13.03 -17.56
CA PRO A 231 0.93 -13.93 -16.53
C PRO A 231 2.45 -14.09 -16.62
N GLY A 232 3.00 -14.07 -17.84
CA GLY A 232 4.43 -14.17 -18.10
C GLY A 232 5.27 -13.06 -17.45
N PHE A 233 4.68 -11.93 -17.05
CA PHE A 233 5.36 -10.82 -16.38
C PHE A 233 5.62 -11.07 -14.88
N MET A 234 4.98 -12.09 -14.29
CA MET A 234 5.34 -12.63 -12.96
C MET A 234 6.30 -13.82 -13.06
N GLU A 235 6.09 -14.67 -14.08
CA GLU A 235 6.95 -15.82 -14.35
C GLU A 235 8.37 -15.40 -14.76
N THR A 236 8.51 -14.34 -15.56
CA THR A 236 9.79 -13.85 -16.07
C THR A 236 9.92 -12.34 -15.85
N VAL A 237 10.81 -11.93 -14.93
CA VAL A 237 11.05 -10.52 -14.62
C VAL A 237 12.07 -9.91 -15.58
N SER A 238 11.90 -8.61 -15.86
CA SER A 238 12.88 -7.85 -16.65
C SER A 238 13.86 -7.16 -15.70
N VAL A 239 15.16 -7.43 -15.84
CA VAL A 239 16.23 -6.88 -14.99
C VAL A 239 17.11 -5.96 -15.82
N TYR A 240 17.34 -4.72 -15.38
CA TYR A 240 18.24 -3.76 -16.02
C TYR A 240 19.44 -3.48 -15.14
N ASP A 241 20.64 -3.72 -15.66
CA ASP A 241 21.91 -3.31 -15.06
C ASP A 241 22.14 -1.82 -15.34
N VAL A 242 22.12 -1.00 -14.28
CA VAL A 242 22.23 0.47 -14.38
C VAL A 242 23.62 0.90 -14.84
N SER A 243 24.66 0.16 -14.45
CA SER A 243 26.06 0.41 -14.83
C SER A 243 26.36 -0.07 -16.25
N GLY A 244 25.87 -1.26 -16.61
CA GLY A 244 26.11 -1.89 -17.91
C GLY A 244 25.17 -1.46 -19.04
N ASP A 245 24.19 -0.58 -18.76
CA ASP A 245 23.12 -0.13 -19.69
C ASP A 245 22.49 -1.29 -20.47
N LYS A 246 22.07 -2.33 -19.74
CA LYS A 246 21.70 -3.61 -20.35
C LYS A 246 20.52 -4.29 -19.66
N TRP A 247 19.54 -4.65 -20.48
CA TRP A 247 18.38 -5.44 -20.08
C TRP A 247 18.63 -6.94 -20.19
N TYR A 248 18.06 -7.66 -19.23
CA TYR A 248 18.00 -9.10 -19.14
C TYR A 248 16.56 -9.53 -18.87
N LEU A 249 16.22 -10.75 -19.25
CA LEU A 249 15.08 -11.47 -18.70
C LEU A 249 15.61 -12.53 -17.75
N GLN A 250 14.90 -12.80 -16.66
CA GLN A 250 15.21 -13.90 -15.76
C GLN A 250 13.92 -14.59 -15.31
N ASN A 251 13.85 -15.90 -15.55
CA ASN A 251 12.75 -16.74 -15.12
C ASN A 251 12.78 -16.88 -13.60
N THR A 252 11.60 -16.88 -12.99
CA THR A 252 11.39 -17.04 -11.54
C THR A 252 10.92 -18.46 -11.22
N THR A 253 10.92 -18.80 -9.92
CA THR A 253 10.47 -20.11 -9.40
C THR A 253 9.73 -19.93 -8.07
N GLY A 254 9.05 -20.96 -7.57
CA GLY A 254 8.36 -20.91 -6.26
C GLY A 254 6.89 -20.51 -6.39
N ASP A 255 6.37 -19.77 -5.42
CA ASP A 255 4.97 -19.36 -5.32
C ASP A 255 4.66 -18.18 -6.27
N ILE A 256 4.81 -18.38 -7.58
CA ILE A 256 4.64 -17.32 -8.59
C ILE A 256 3.23 -16.70 -8.44
N PRO A 257 3.12 -15.37 -8.23
CA PRO A 257 1.82 -14.70 -8.17
C PRO A 257 1.01 -14.91 -9.45
N PRO A 258 -0.33 -14.86 -9.40
CA PRO A 258 -1.14 -14.73 -10.62
C PRO A 258 -0.78 -13.42 -11.35
N GLN A 259 -1.34 -13.20 -12.55
CA GLN A 259 -1.18 -11.89 -13.19
C GLN A 259 -1.73 -10.80 -12.25
N LEU A 260 -0.89 -9.83 -11.91
CA LEU A 260 -1.28 -8.70 -11.06
C LEU A 260 -0.75 -7.39 -11.68
N THR A 261 -1.54 -6.35 -11.51
CA THR A 261 -1.29 -4.97 -11.92
C THR A 261 -1.75 -4.03 -10.82
N GLN A 262 -1.13 -2.85 -10.73
CA GLN A 262 -1.43 -1.83 -9.71
C GLN A 262 -1.33 -2.32 -8.25
N PHE A 263 -0.46 -3.31 -8.01
CA PHE A 263 0.08 -3.63 -6.69
C PHE A 263 1.17 -2.62 -6.30
N CYS A 264 1.57 -2.60 -5.04
CA CYS A 264 2.74 -1.84 -4.58
C CYS A 264 3.94 -2.75 -4.29
N SER A 265 5.13 -2.17 -4.19
CA SER A 265 6.31 -2.86 -3.66
C SER A 265 7.14 -2.06 -2.65
N VAL A 266 7.92 -2.79 -1.86
CA VAL A 266 9.16 -2.32 -1.21
C VAL A 266 10.20 -3.45 -1.25
N TYR A 267 11.47 -3.18 -0.98
CA TYR A 267 12.46 -4.25 -0.75
C TYR A 267 13.18 -4.11 0.58
N ALA A 268 13.78 -5.20 1.04
CA ALA A 268 14.73 -5.21 2.15
C ALA A 268 15.86 -6.23 1.91
N SER A 269 17.10 -5.79 2.14
CA SER A 269 18.30 -6.65 2.05
C SER A 269 18.52 -7.36 3.38
N ALA A 270 18.88 -8.64 3.35
CA ALA A 270 19.36 -9.36 4.53
C ALA A 270 20.53 -8.62 5.18
N PRO A 271 20.70 -8.66 6.52
CA PRO A 271 21.77 -7.93 7.21
C PRO A 271 23.19 -8.17 6.68
N ASP A 272 23.49 -9.36 6.14
CA ASP A 272 24.78 -9.71 5.53
C ASP A 272 24.87 -9.51 4.01
N GLY A 273 23.77 -9.08 3.36
CA GLY A 273 23.66 -8.95 1.90
C GLY A 273 23.59 -10.27 1.13
N SER A 274 23.28 -11.40 1.78
CA SER A 274 23.13 -12.71 1.10
C SER A 274 21.84 -12.85 0.29
N SER A 275 20.81 -12.06 0.61
CA SER A 275 19.57 -11.97 -0.16
C SER A 275 18.97 -10.57 -0.15
N HIS A 276 18.22 -10.23 -1.20
CA HIS A 276 17.47 -9.00 -1.35
C HIS A 276 16.01 -9.36 -1.66
N ASN A 277 15.10 -9.01 -0.77
CA ASN A 277 13.74 -9.52 -0.75
C ASN A 277 12.77 -8.40 -1.14
N ILE A 278 12.16 -8.51 -2.33
CA ILE A 278 11.16 -7.57 -2.84
C ILE A 278 9.79 -8.04 -2.39
N TYR A 279 9.14 -7.27 -1.54
CA TYR A 279 7.78 -7.51 -1.05
C TYR A 279 6.81 -6.80 -2.00
N ILE A 280 5.80 -7.52 -2.49
CA ILE A 280 4.66 -6.95 -3.21
C ILE A 280 3.37 -7.19 -2.45
N TYR A 281 2.44 -6.25 -2.51
CA TYR A 281 1.13 -6.35 -1.85
C TYR A 281 0.00 -5.86 -2.75
N GLY A 282 -1.10 -6.61 -2.74
CA GLY A 282 -2.36 -6.27 -3.40
C GLY A 282 -2.31 -6.31 -4.93
N GLY A 283 -2.98 -5.35 -5.56
CA GLY A 283 -3.21 -5.33 -7.01
C GLY A 283 -4.37 -6.23 -7.43
N TYR A 284 -4.67 -6.24 -8.73
CA TYR A 284 -5.76 -7.02 -9.32
C TYR A 284 -5.34 -7.54 -10.71
N ASP A 285 -6.17 -8.35 -11.37
CA ASP A 285 -5.80 -9.03 -12.62
C ASP A 285 -5.71 -8.14 -13.87
N GLY A 286 -6.18 -6.90 -13.83
CA GLY A 286 -6.15 -5.98 -14.97
C GLY A 286 -7.24 -6.16 -16.02
N LEU A 287 -8.11 -7.18 -15.91
CA LEU A 287 -9.09 -7.55 -16.93
C LEU A 287 -10.42 -6.79 -16.77
N SER A 288 -10.81 -6.51 -15.54
CA SER A 288 -12.00 -5.72 -15.20
C SER A 288 -11.76 -4.96 -13.91
N THR A 289 -12.20 -3.70 -13.85
CA THR A 289 -12.13 -2.90 -12.61
C THR A 289 -13.10 -3.40 -11.53
N GLN A 290 -13.99 -4.35 -11.87
CA GLN A 290 -14.92 -4.99 -10.93
C GLN A 290 -14.36 -6.31 -10.36
N ASN A 291 -13.13 -6.70 -10.72
CA ASN A 291 -12.52 -7.92 -10.20
C ASN A 291 -11.86 -7.62 -8.84
N THR A 292 -12.13 -8.48 -7.86
CA THR A 292 -11.66 -8.28 -6.49
C THR A 292 -10.13 -8.28 -6.42
N PRO A 293 -9.50 -7.21 -5.90
CA PRO A 293 -8.06 -7.17 -5.73
C PRO A 293 -7.58 -8.18 -4.68
N SER A 294 -6.32 -8.59 -4.80
CA SER A 294 -5.65 -9.43 -3.83
C SER A 294 -5.43 -8.68 -2.51
N ASP A 295 -5.36 -9.43 -1.41
CA ASP A 295 -4.86 -9.01 -0.09
C ASP A 295 -3.60 -9.79 0.32
N ASP A 296 -3.01 -10.54 -0.63
CA ASP A 296 -1.82 -11.35 -0.39
C ASP A 296 -0.54 -10.50 -0.37
N VAL A 297 0.46 -10.97 0.38
CA VAL A 297 1.83 -10.46 0.28
C VAL A 297 2.74 -11.55 -0.25
N TYR A 298 3.40 -11.26 -1.37
CA TYR A 298 4.41 -12.13 -1.98
C TYR A 298 5.80 -11.50 -1.84
N VAL A 299 6.83 -12.35 -1.81
CA VAL A 299 8.24 -11.93 -1.76
C VAL A 299 8.99 -12.54 -2.93
N LEU A 300 9.60 -11.71 -3.79
CA LEU A 300 10.61 -12.15 -4.76
C LEU A 300 12.00 -11.95 -4.15
N SER A 301 12.67 -13.06 -3.84
CA SER A 301 14.02 -13.05 -3.28
C SER A 301 15.09 -13.13 -4.38
N LEU A 302 16.06 -12.21 -4.35
CA LEU A 302 17.23 -12.17 -5.22
C LEU A 302 18.51 -12.49 -4.42
N PRO A 303 19.56 -13.06 -5.04
CA PRO A 303 19.67 -13.46 -6.45
C PRO A 303 19.02 -14.83 -6.76
N SER A 304 18.17 -15.37 -5.88
CA SER A 304 17.54 -16.69 -6.10
C SER A 304 16.41 -16.70 -7.14
N PHE A 305 15.87 -15.53 -7.49
CA PHE A 305 14.64 -15.33 -8.29
C PHE A 305 13.50 -16.28 -7.86
N SER A 306 13.33 -16.41 -6.55
CA SER A 306 12.32 -17.27 -5.94
C SER A 306 11.20 -16.44 -5.33
N TRP A 307 9.97 -16.75 -5.73
CA TRP A 307 8.74 -16.24 -5.14
C TRP A 307 8.35 -17.06 -3.91
N ILE A 308 7.91 -16.37 -2.85
CA ILE A 308 7.38 -16.93 -1.61
C ILE A 308 6.07 -16.22 -1.28
N LYS A 309 4.97 -16.94 -1.05
CA LYS A 309 3.74 -16.34 -0.53
C LYS A 309 3.85 -16.17 0.99
N LEU A 310 4.09 -14.94 1.45
CA LEU A 310 4.36 -14.63 2.87
C LEU A 310 3.09 -14.47 3.72
N TYR A 311 2.03 -13.95 3.11
CA TYR A 311 0.76 -13.70 3.75
C TYR A 311 -0.39 -14.04 2.79
N SER A 312 -1.35 -14.81 3.28
CA SER A 312 -2.66 -14.99 2.65
C SER A 312 -3.63 -14.04 3.33
N GLY A 313 -4.20 -13.13 2.55
CA GLY A 313 -5.10 -12.10 3.06
C GLY A 313 -6.58 -12.47 3.04
N ASN A 314 -7.42 -11.54 3.46
CA ASN A 314 -8.86 -11.58 3.20
C ASN A 314 -9.15 -10.59 2.08
N SER A 315 -9.83 -11.04 1.02
CA SER A 315 -10.16 -10.23 -0.15
C SER A 315 -10.79 -8.87 0.21
N THR A 316 -11.52 -8.72 1.33
CA THR A 316 -12.12 -7.42 1.73
C THR A 316 -11.11 -6.31 1.99
N HIS A 317 -9.92 -6.61 2.53
CA HIS A 317 -8.85 -5.62 2.72
C HIS A 317 -8.04 -5.34 1.45
N GLY A 318 -8.17 -6.23 0.45
CA GLY A 318 -7.43 -6.19 -0.79
C GLY A 318 -7.66 -4.90 -1.56
N ARG A 319 -6.62 -4.43 -2.26
CA ARG A 319 -6.65 -3.11 -2.90
C ARG A 319 -5.68 -2.98 -4.08
N SER A 320 -6.06 -2.17 -5.06
CA SER A 320 -5.24 -1.77 -6.21
C SER A 320 -5.01 -0.25 -6.24
N GLY A 321 -4.07 0.23 -7.05
CA GLY A 321 -3.82 1.66 -7.28
C GLY A 321 -3.23 2.41 -6.07
N HIS A 322 -2.72 1.67 -5.08
CA HIS A 322 -2.13 2.18 -3.85
C HIS A 322 -0.61 2.32 -3.97
N ARG A 323 0.05 2.94 -2.98
CA ARG A 323 1.52 3.03 -2.91
C ARG A 323 2.02 2.51 -1.58
N CYS A 324 3.26 2.01 -1.56
CA CYS A 324 3.89 1.50 -0.36
C CYS A 324 5.24 2.15 -0.14
N VAL A 325 5.51 2.50 1.11
CA VAL A 325 6.78 3.07 1.56
C VAL A 325 7.31 2.32 2.77
N LYS A 326 8.63 2.31 2.95
CA LYS A 326 9.31 1.59 4.02
C LYS A 326 10.03 2.59 4.95
N PRO A 327 9.31 3.29 5.85
CA PRO A 327 9.90 4.32 6.72
C PRO A 327 10.83 3.74 7.80
N TYR A 328 10.70 2.45 8.10
CA TYR A 328 11.58 1.73 9.03
C TYR A 328 11.97 0.37 8.44
N PRO A 329 13.14 -0.20 8.79
CA PRO A 329 13.61 -1.47 8.22
C PRO A 329 12.61 -2.62 8.32
N ASP A 330 11.76 -2.62 9.35
CA ASP A 330 10.77 -3.66 9.60
C ASP A 330 9.32 -3.28 9.28
N GLN A 331 9.03 -2.12 8.67
CA GLN A 331 7.65 -1.65 8.46
C GLN A 331 7.39 -1.11 7.05
N ILE A 332 6.31 -1.59 6.43
CA ILE A 332 5.66 -0.99 5.26
C ILE A 332 4.48 -0.13 5.74
N LEU A 333 4.35 1.07 5.20
CA LEU A 333 3.08 1.81 5.17
C LEU A 333 2.46 1.69 3.78
N VAL A 334 1.27 1.13 3.71
CA VAL A 334 0.42 1.05 2.52
C VAL A 334 -0.50 2.27 2.50
N LEU A 335 -0.56 3.02 1.40
CA LEU A 335 -1.19 4.33 1.33
C LEU A 335 -2.24 4.41 0.20
N GLY A 336 -3.50 4.57 0.60
CA GLY A 336 -4.69 4.67 -0.26
C GLY A 336 -5.02 3.38 -1.01
N GLY A 337 -5.69 3.53 -2.15
CA GLY A 337 -6.04 2.45 -3.08
C GLY A 337 -7.52 2.50 -3.46
N VAL A 338 -7.97 1.51 -4.22
CA VAL A 338 -9.39 1.20 -4.38
C VAL A 338 -9.60 -0.29 -4.11
N HIS A 339 -10.78 -0.65 -3.59
CA HIS A 339 -11.17 -2.04 -3.45
C HIS A 339 -11.72 -2.54 -4.80
N LEU A 340 -13.02 -2.31 -5.07
CA LEU A 340 -13.63 -2.58 -6.39
C LEU A 340 -13.81 -1.26 -7.16
N ASP A 341 -14.66 -0.41 -6.63
CA ASP A 341 -15.05 0.85 -7.26
C ASP A 341 -15.06 1.99 -6.22
N PRO A 342 -15.32 3.24 -6.64
CA PRO A 342 -15.38 4.39 -5.74
C PRO A 342 -16.33 4.25 -4.54
N THR A 343 -17.42 3.50 -4.69
CA THR A 343 -18.48 3.36 -3.67
C THR A 343 -18.15 2.31 -2.60
N HIS A 344 -17.15 1.45 -2.86
CA HIS A 344 -16.67 0.45 -1.92
C HIS A 344 -15.49 0.98 -1.12
N CYS A 345 -15.74 1.32 0.14
CA CYS A 345 -14.71 1.78 1.06
C CYS A 345 -13.59 0.75 1.27
N LEU A 346 -12.35 1.24 1.39
CA LEU A 346 -11.22 0.40 1.77
C LEU A 346 -11.43 -0.15 3.18
N ASP A 347 -11.64 -1.46 3.31
CA ASP A 347 -11.65 -2.12 4.61
C ASP A 347 -10.28 -1.95 5.29
N GLY A 348 -10.28 -1.80 6.60
CA GLY A 348 -9.12 -1.35 7.38
C GLY A 348 -8.67 0.11 7.13
N GLY A 349 -9.25 0.84 6.16
CA GLY A 349 -8.99 2.26 5.90
C GLY A 349 -7.78 2.59 5.01
N VAL A 350 -7.51 3.90 4.86
CA VAL A 350 -6.56 4.48 3.89
C VAL A 350 -5.07 4.28 4.20
N ILE A 351 -4.73 3.77 5.39
CA ILE A 351 -3.36 3.37 5.74
C ILE A 351 -3.39 1.95 6.32
N GLN A 352 -2.59 1.04 5.78
CA GLN A 352 -2.24 -0.23 6.46
C GLN A 352 -0.77 -0.20 6.90
N VAL A 353 -0.47 -0.91 7.99
CA VAL A 353 0.91 -1.10 8.48
C VAL A 353 1.23 -2.59 8.39
N PHE A 354 2.25 -2.96 7.62
CA PHE A 354 2.73 -4.35 7.52
C PHE A 354 4.13 -4.47 8.10
N ASN A 355 4.34 -5.39 9.05
CA ASN A 355 5.65 -5.63 9.60
C ASN A 355 6.39 -6.70 8.79
N LEU A 356 7.49 -6.28 8.17
CA LEU A 356 8.34 -7.09 7.29
C LEU A 356 8.97 -8.26 8.03
N ASN A 357 9.38 -8.07 9.29
CA ASN A 357 10.05 -9.09 10.10
C ASN A 357 9.09 -10.22 10.54
N THR A 358 7.84 -9.88 10.88
CA THR A 358 6.83 -10.87 11.29
C THR A 358 5.98 -11.40 10.12
N GLY A 359 6.02 -10.74 8.96
CA GLY A 359 5.16 -11.08 7.82
C GLY A 359 3.67 -10.90 8.09
N ARG A 360 3.28 -9.86 8.85
CA ARG A 360 1.89 -9.65 9.32
C ARG A 360 1.52 -8.17 9.38
N PHE A 361 0.26 -7.88 9.12
CA PHE A 361 -0.34 -6.56 9.37
C PHE A 361 -0.41 -6.24 10.87
N GLN A 362 -0.35 -4.95 11.19
CA GLN A 362 -0.38 -4.41 12.54
C GLN A 362 -1.28 -3.17 12.60
N ASN A 363 -1.93 -2.96 13.75
CA ASN A 363 -2.87 -1.85 13.90
C ASN A 363 -2.20 -0.50 14.20
N THR A 364 -0.90 -0.47 14.49
CA THR A 364 -0.21 0.73 15.01
C THR A 364 1.10 1.00 14.31
N TYR A 365 1.33 2.27 13.99
CA TYR A 365 2.61 2.81 13.58
C TYR A 365 3.19 3.69 14.70
N SER A 366 4.49 3.56 14.99
CA SER A 366 5.17 4.46 15.92
C SER A 366 6.67 4.58 15.62
N PRO A 367 7.23 5.79 15.48
CA PRO A 367 8.66 5.99 15.28
C PRO A 367 9.55 5.54 16.45
N LYS A 368 8.96 5.21 17.60
CA LYS A 368 9.65 4.65 18.77
C LYS A 368 9.64 3.11 18.81
N VAL A 369 8.87 2.46 17.94
CA VAL A 369 8.66 1.00 17.95
C VAL A 369 8.99 0.47 16.57
N TRP A 370 10.24 0.06 16.40
CA TRP A 370 10.78 -0.53 15.18
C TRP A 370 11.91 -1.47 15.54
N SER A 371 12.33 -2.30 14.59
CA SER A 371 13.49 -3.17 14.70
C SER A 371 14.28 -3.19 13.41
N GLU A 372 15.58 -3.51 13.49
CA GLU A 372 16.39 -3.76 12.29
C GLU A 372 15.77 -4.91 11.48
N TYR A 373 15.89 -4.84 10.16
CA TYR A 373 15.30 -5.85 9.27
C TYR A 373 15.89 -7.23 9.54
N LYS A 374 15.01 -8.25 9.44
CA LYS A 374 15.33 -9.66 9.55
C LYS A 374 14.67 -10.40 8.41
N VAL A 375 15.38 -11.36 7.83
CA VAL A 375 14.77 -12.28 6.85
C VAL A 375 13.68 -13.07 7.57
N PRO A 376 12.41 -13.06 7.10
CA PRO A 376 11.34 -13.80 7.75
C PRO A 376 11.59 -15.30 7.70
N ASP A 377 11.18 -16.03 8.74
CA ASP A 377 11.41 -17.48 8.85
C ASP A 377 10.93 -18.26 7.61
N LEU A 378 9.80 -17.86 7.01
CA LEU A 378 9.28 -18.48 5.78
C LEU A 378 10.16 -18.20 4.55
N VAL A 379 10.72 -16.99 4.43
CA VAL A 379 11.64 -16.64 3.34
C VAL A 379 12.95 -17.42 3.52
N ALA A 380 13.50 -17.44 4.74
CA ALA A 380 14.70 -18.21 5.09
C ALA A 380 14.51 -19.73 4.90
N ALA A 381 13.30 -20.26 5.12
CA ALA A 381 12.99 -21.67 4.84
C ALA A 381 13.10 -22.04 3.33
N ILE A 382 12.82 -21.09 2.43
CA ILE A 382 12.87 -21.30 0.97
C ILE A 382 14.25 -21.02 0.37
N ILE A 383 14.96 -20.00 0.86
CA ILE A 383 16.28 -19.58 0.31
C ILE A 383 17.47 -20.07 1.16
N GLY A 384 17.22 -20.70 2.30
CA GLY A 384 18.21 -21.04 3.31
C GLY A 384 18.62 -19.84 4.18
N GLY A 385 19.50 -20.10 5.14
CA GLY A 385 19.97 -19.10 6.12
C GLY A 385 19.06 -18.97 7.34
N ASP A 386 19.14 -17.83 8.01
CA ASP A 386 18.31 -17.45 9.15
C ASP A 386 17.93 -15.96 9.11
N SER A 387 17.25 -15.48 10.16
CA SER A 387 16.87 -14.07 10.37
C SER A 387 17.94 -13.01 10.07
N LYS A 388 19.24 -13.35 10.15
CA LYS A 388 20.39 -12.46 9.92
C LYS A 388 20.96 -12.54 8.50
N GLY A 389 20.44 -13.43 7.66
CA GLY A 389 20.99 -13.74 6.34
C GLY A 389 21.60 -15.14 6.29
N GLY A 390 22.73 -15.30 5.59
CA GLY A 390 23.32 -16.60 5.31
C GLY A 390 22.55 -17.43 4.28
N ALA A 391 21.81 -16.79 3.36
CA ALA A 391 21.04 -17.48 2.32
C ALA A 391 21.94 -18.45 1.53
N THR A 392 21.50 -19.70 1.37
CA THR A 392 22.27 -20.73 0.66
C THR A 392 21.89 -20.82 -0.82
N LYS A 393 20.67 -20.41 -1.18
CA LYS A 393 20.18 -20.34 -2.55
C LYS A 393 20.58 -19.00 -3.19
N VAL A 394 21.88 -18.86 -3.49
CA VAL A 394 22.48 -17.62 -4.03
C VAL A 394 22.44 -17.51 -5.57
N SER A 395 21.56 -18.25 -6.23
CA SER A 395 21.30 -18.18 -7.66
C SER A 395 19.93 -18.80 -8.00
N PRO A 396 19.32 -18.50 -9.17
CA PRO A 396 18.21 -19.29 -9.68
C PRO A 396 18.68 -20.71 -10.07
N THR A 397 17.73 -21.62 -10.31
CA THR A 397 18.00 -22.96 -10.83
C THR A 397 18.71 -22.93 -12.19
N SER A 398 18.37 -21.94 -13.02
CA SER A 398 19.04 -21.64 -14.27
C SER A 398 19.03 -20.12 -14.52
N TRP A 399 20.18 -19.58 -14.91
CA TRP A 399 20.26 -18.22 -15.42
C TRP A 399 19.80 -18.19 -16.88
N THR A 400 18.81 -17.36 -17.20
CA THR A 400 18.35 -17.16 -18.58
C THR A 400 19.44 -16.49 -19.43
N ASN A 401 20.36 -15.74 -18.79
CA ASN A 401 21.60 -15.25 -19.39
C ASN A 401 22.75 -15.38 -18.38
N SER A 402 23.84 -16.06 -18.76
CA SER A 402 24.98 -16.31 -17.87
C SER A 402 25.67 -15.03 -17.38
N SER A 403 25.70 -13.95 -18.16
CA SER A 403 26.34 -12.69 -17.73
C SER A 403 25.53 -11.94 -16.67
N LEU A 404 24.24 -12.26 -16.47
CA LEU A 404 23.46 -11.72 -15.36
C LEU A 404 23.98 -12.23 -14.01
N ALA A 405 24.54 -13.45 -13.98
CA ALA A 405 25.16 -13.97 -12.77
C ALA A 405 26.35 -13.12 -12.29
N ASP A 406 27.09 -12.48 -13.21
CA ASP A 406 28.24 -11.64 -12.88
C ASP A 406 27.83 -10.27 -12.34
N VAL A 407 26.68 -9.76 -12.77
CA VAL A 407 26.03 -8.55 -12.20
C VAL A 407 25.75 -8.79 -10.71
N PHE A 408 25.11 -9.91 -10.35
CA PHE A 408 24.78 -10.24 -8.96
C PHE A 408 25.98 -10.72 -8.10
N LYS A 409 27.12 -11.11 -8.70
CA LYS A 409 28.37 -11.35 -7.95
C LYS A 409 29.03 -10.04 -7.49
N THR A 410 28.77 -8.95 -8.19
CA THR A 410 29.38 -7.64 -7.91
C THR A 410 28.64 -7.00 -6.74
N LYS A 411 29.36 -6.71 -5.66
CA LYS A 411 28.79 -6.04 -4.49
C LYS A 411 28.66 -4.54 -4.72
N TYR A 412 27.52 -4.00 -4.31
CA TYR A 412 27.35 -2.54 -4.21
C TYR A 412 28.24 -1.99 -3.08
N THR A 413 28.80 -0.80 -3.30
CA THR A 413 29.84 -0.23 -2.43
C THR A 413 29.58 1.21 -2.00
N LYS A 414 28.60 1.90 -2.61
CA LYS A 414 28.27 3.28 -2.25
C LYS A 414 27.48 3.29 -0.93
N THR A 415 27.61 4.36 -0.17
CA THR A 415 26.85 4.53 1.07
C THR A 415 25.41 4.94 0.75
N ILE A 416 24.47 4.36 1.47
CA ILE A 416 23.04 4.63 1.32
C ILE A 416 22.56 5.34 2.57
N SER A 417 21.98 6.53 2.39
CA SER A 417 21.51 7.37 3.48
C SER A 417 20.32 6.74 4.20
N SER A 418 20.37 6.75 5.53
CA SER A 418 19.29 6.28 6.40
C SER A 418 18.72 7.43 7.22
N TRP A 419 17.46 7.78 6.99
CA TRP A 419 16.82 8.93 7.64
C TRP A 419 16.04 8.59 8.93
N TYR A 420 15.87 7.30 9.24
CA TYR A 420 15.31 6.83 10.51
C TYR A 420 16.40 6.71 11.60
N PRO A 421 16.05 6.76 12.90
CA PRO A 421 14.72 6.96 13.45
C PRO A 421 14.28 8.43 13.49
N TYR A 422 13.04 8.71 13.09
CA TYR A 422 12.46 10.05 13.19
C TYR A 422 12.23 10.46 14.65
N ASN A 423 12.55 11.72 14.96
CA ASN A 423 12.34 12.29 16.30
C ASN A 423 10.85 12.42 16.60
N SER A 424 10.31 11.48 17.39
CA SER A 424 8.88 11.40 17.68
C SER A 424 8.31 12.68 18.30
N THR A 425 7.41 13.33 17.55
CA THR A 425 6.58 14.43 18.03
C THR A 425 5.33 13.88 18.72
N THR A 426 5.13 14.22 20.00
CA THR A 426 3.80 14.12 20.61
C THR A 426 2.87 15.08 19.91
N SER A 427 1.84 14.56 19.23
CA SER A 427 0.86 15.37 18.50
C SER A 427 0.29 16.49 19.37
N ILE A 428 0.72 17.71 19.07
CA ILE A 428 -0.11 18.88 19.28
C ILE A 428 -1.05 18.88 18.08
N LEU A 429 -2.36 18.78 18.34
CA LEU A 429 -3.37 18.94 17.29
C LEU A 429 -3.04 20.21 16.46
N PRO A 430 -3.32 20.21 15.14
CA PRO A 430 -3.56 21.46 14.42
C PRO A 430 -4.86 22.09 14.94
N THR A 431 -4.79 22.61 16.17
CA THR A 431 -5.66 23.70 16.59
C THR A 431 -5.35 24.82 15.63
N ASN A 432 -6.36 25.33 14.91
CA ASN A 432 -6.20 26.49 14.04
C ASN A 432 -5.39 27.56 14.79
N LEU A 433 -4.14 27.79 14.39
CA LEU A 433 -3.33 28.85 14.97
C LEU A 433 -4.02 30.16 14.60
N PRO A 434 -4.51 30.96 15.56
CA PRO A 434 -4.93 32.31 15.27
C PRO A 434 -3.73 33.07 14.70
N LEU A 435 -4.01 34.04 13.84
CA LEU A 435 -3.03 35.04 13.40
C LEU A 435 -2.19 35.54 14.60
N PRO A 436 -0.87 35.74 14.45
CA PRO A 436 0.03 35.97 15.58
C PRO A 436 -0.29 37.29 16.29
N VAL A 437 -1.08 37.20 17.37
CA VAL A 437 -1.19 38.26 18.37
C VAL A 437 0.13 38.30 19.13
N LYS A 438 0.86 39.41 19.03
CA LYS A 438 2.09 39.67 19.79
C LYS A 438 1.82 39.61 21.30
N GLY A 439 2.09 38.47 21.92
CA GLY A 439 2.18 38.31 23.37
C GLY A 439 3.64 38.44 23.82
N SER A 440 4.02 39.60 24.32
CA SER A 440 5.40 39.86 24.77
C SER A 440 5.70 39.21 26.12
N SER A 441 6.72 38.34 26.18
CA SER A 441 7.45 38.12 27.43
C SER A 441 8.39 39.31 27.68
N PHE A 442 8.61 39.58 28.96
CA PHE A 442 9.07 40.86 29.50
C PHE A 442 10.60 40.96 29.54
N LEU A 443 11.23 42.03 29.05
CA LEU A 443 12.60 42.38 29.49
C LEU A 443 13.01 43.87 29.34
N SER A 444 13.56 44.40 30.43
CA SER A 444 14.48 45.56 30.56
C SER A 444 14.04 47.01 30.31
N TRP A 445 13.26 47.37 29.29
CA TRP A 445 12.97 48.80 28.98
C TRP A 445 11.70 49.38 29.63
N ALA A 446 10.86 48.52 30.24
CA ALA A 446 9.54 48.91 30.77
C ALA A 446 9.57 49.97 31.90
N GLY A 447 10.66 50.07 32.68
CA GLY A 447 10.77 51.02 33.78
C GLY A 447 10.68 52.49 33.35
N ALA A 448 11.29 52.84 32.21
CA ALA A 448 11.26 54.21 31.68
C ALA A 448 9.86 54.62 31.21
N ILE A 449 9.13 53.71 30.57
CA ILE A 449 7.79 53.98 30.02
C ILE A 449 6.73 54.00 31.12
N ILE A 450 6.83 53.14 32.13
CA ILE A 450 5.96 53.21 33.31
C ILE A 450 6.14 54.56 34.02
N GLY A 451 7.37 55.07 34.12
CA GLY A 451 7.65 56.41 34.65
C GLY A 451 6.98 57.54 33.85
N VAL A 452 7.10 57.53 32.52
CA VAL A 452 6.47 58.55 31.65
C VAL A 452 4.94 58.45 31.67
N ILE A 453 4.37 57.25 31.63
CA ILE A 453 2.91 57.05 31.67
C ILE A 453 2.33 57.45 33.03
N LEU A 454 2.98 57.11 34.14
CA LEU A 454 2.56 57.57 35.48
C LEU A 454 2.69 59.09 35.62
N GLY A 455 3.76 59.69 35.09
CA GLY A 455 3.94 61.14 35.05
C GLY A 455 2.82 61.84 34.25
N LEU A 456 2.53 61.36 33.04
CA LEU A 456 1.45 61.89 32.20
C LEU A 456 0.06 61.63 32.80
N SER A 457 -0.13 60.51 33.51
CA SER A 457 -1.39 60.21 34.23
C SER A 457 -1.58 61.13 35.43
N LEU A 458 -0.53 61.45 36.18
CA LEU A 458 -0.59 62.44 37.26
C LEU A 458 -0.82 63.85 36.74
N ILE A 459 -0.20 64.23 35.61
CA ILE A 459 -0.47 65.52 34.95
C ILE A 459 -1.90 65.57 34.42
N ALA A 460 -2.40 64.51 33.78
CA ALA A 460 -3.79 64.42 33.33
C ALA A 460 -4.77 64.47 34.51
N ALA A 461 -4.50 63.78 35.61
CA ALA A 461 -5.29 63.84 36.84
C ALA A 461 -5.27 65.24 37.47
N ALA A 462 -4.13 65.94 37.46
CA ALA A 462 -4.02 67.32 37.91
C ALA A 462 -4.79 68.29 36.99
N VAL A 463 -4.72 68.11 35.67
CA VAL A 463 -5.49 68.89 34.69
C VAL A 463 -6.99 68.61 34.81
N ILE A 464 -7.41 67.36 35.02
CA ILE A 464 -8.82 67.00 35.28
C ILE A 464 -9.28 67.59 36.61
N CYS A 465 -8.47 67.51 37.68
CA CYS A 465 -8.76 68.15 38.97
C CYS A 465 -8.87 69.68 38.85
N TRP A 466 -8.01 70.30 38.03
CA TRP A 466 -8.06 71.73 37.73
C TRP A 466 -9.29 72.09 36.88
N CYS A 467 -9.61 71.32 35.85
CA CYS A 467 -10.82 71.50 35.02
C CYS A 467 -12.11 71.29 35.82
N LEU A 468 -12.14 70.36 36.77
CA LEU A 468 -13.28 70.16 37.69
C LEU A 468 -13.36 71.28 38.75
N ARG A 469 -12.23 71.77 39.27
CA ARG A 469 -12.18 72.98 40.11
C ARG A 469 -12.59 74.24 39.33
N ARG A 470 -12.28 74.34 38.03
CA ARG A 470 -12.64 75.45 37.15
C ARG A 470 -14.10 75.39 36.71
N ARG A 471 -14.65 74.19 36.41
CA ARG A 471 -16.10 73.98 36.18
C ARG A 471 -16.95 74.25 37.42
N ARG A 472 -16.41 74.10 38.62
CA ARG A 472 -17.05 74.57 39.88
C ARG A 472 -16.94 76.09 40.12
N LYS A 473 -16.27 76.85 39.24
CA LYS A 473 -16.09 78.31 39.38
C LYS A 473 -16.62 79.13 38.20
N LEU A 474 -17.25 78.50 37.21
CA LEU A 474 -17.90 79.14 36.07
C LEU A 474 -19.26 78.45 35.80
N HIS A 475 -20.10 78.45 36.83
CA HIS A 475 -21.52 78.12 36.71
C HIS A 475 -22.35 79.40 36.89
N GLU A 476 -22.02 80.43 36.11
CA GLU A 476 -22.72 81.70 36.08
C GLU A 476 -22.60 82.31 34.67
N SER A 477 -23.66 82.98 34.21
CA SER A 477 -23.92 83.47 32.83
C SER A 477 -24.23 82.41 31.75
N GLN A 478 -25.09 82.81 30.81
CA GLN A 478 -25.98 81.98 30.00
C GLN A 478 -26.24 82.68 28.65
N SER A 479 -26.73 81.95 27.62
CA SER A 479 -27.19 82.46 26.30
C SER A 479 -26.08 82.99 25.35
N THR A 480 -26.21 83.06 24.02
CA THR A 480 -27.38 82.92 23.10
C THR A 480 -26.95 82.47 21.68
N SER A 481 -27.91 81.97 20.87
CA SER A 481 -28.04 81.99 19.37
C SER A 481 -26.80 81.92 18.45
N GLU A 482 -26.65 81.02 17.47
CA GLU A 482 -27.46 80.68 16.26
C GLU A 482 -26.96 81.36 14.94
N GLN A 483 -27.02 80.60 13.83
CA GLN A 483 -26.95 80.97 12.39
C GLN A 483 -25.62 81.19 11.63
N SER A 484 -25.61 80.60 10.43
CA SER A 484 -24.86 80.95 9.20
C SER A 484 -23.32 80.78 9.17
N ALA A 485 -22.69 80.53 8.01
CA ALA A 485 -23.17 79.95 6.75
C ALA A 485 -21.98 79.44 5.91
N ARG A 486 -22.32 78.57 4.95
CA ARG A 486 -21.49 77.94 3.91
C ARG A 486 -20.45 78.83 3.20
N SER A 487 -19.50 78.12 2.60
CA SER A 487 -18.69 78.45 1.40
C SER A 487 -17.43 79.30 1.55
N TRP A 488 -16.28 78.66 1.25
CA TRP A 488 -15.37 79.16 0.22
C TRP A 488 -14.57 77.97 -0.35
N ILE A 489 -14.70 77.73 -1.67
CA ILE A 489 -13.90 76.80 -2.47
C ILE A 489 -13.55 77.56 -3.76
N LEU A 490 -12.32 77.37 -4.25
CA LEU A 490 -11.70 77.98 -5.44
C LEU A 490 -11.22 79.45 -5.35
N ARG A 491 -9.89 79.58 -5.18
CA ARG A 491 -9.04 80.52 -5.92
C ARG A 491 -7.75 79.75 -6.24
N TRP A 492 -7.59 79.25 -7.48
CA TRP A 492 -6.73 79.85 -8.53
C TRP A 492 -5.28 80.10 -8.10
N MET A 493 -4.23 79.82 -8.89
CA MET A 493 -4.04 78.97 -10.08
C MET A 493 -2.51 78.96 -10.37
N HIS A 494 -2.03 77.97 -11.13
CA HIS A 494 -0.71 77.81 -11.77
C HIS A 494 0.41 78.88 -11.58
N THR A 495 1.59 78.41 -11.18
CA THR A 495 2.93 78.72 -11.75
C THR A 495 3.95 77.77 -11.08
N GLY A 496 4.97 77.20 -11.73
CA GLY A 496 5.35 77.24 -13.14
C GLY A 496 6.88 77.15 -13.31
N GLY A 497 7.39 76.00 -13.79
CA GLY A 497 8.77 75.82 -14.27
C GLY A 497 9.74 75.06 -13.34
N SER A 498 10.91 74.57 -13.79
CA SER A 498 11.30 74.13 -15.14
C SER A 498 12.65 73.37 -15.12
N THR A 499 12.77 72.28 -15.89
CA THR A 499 13.96 71.79 -16.65
C THR A 499 15.35 71.51 -16.00
N THR A 500 15.87 70.30 -16.31
CA THR A 500 17.28 69.91 -16.63
C THR A 500 18.40 70.02 -15.55
N GLY A 501 19.40 69.12 -15.45
CA GLY A 501 19.66 67.82 -16.10
C GLY A 501 21.15 67.34 -16.01
N VAL A 502 21.40 66.04 -16.28
CA VAL A 502 22.64 65.43 -16.86
C VAL A 502 23.94 65.21 -16.01
N SER A 503 24.41 63.94 -15.97
CA SER A 503 25.82 63.42 -15.78
C SER A 503 26.55 63.64 -14.43
N LYS A 504 27.63 62.91 -14.02
CA LYS A 504 28.36 61.72 -14.55
C LYS A 504 29.14 60.99 -13.42
N ALA A 505 29.36 59.69 -13.65
CA ALA A 505 30.47 58.76 -13.30
C ALA A 505 31.74 59.17 -12.48
N GLY A 506 32.30 58.16 -11.80
CA GLY A 506 33.69 58.05 -11.27
C GLY A 506 33.72 57.17 -9.99
N ASP A 507 34.36 55.99 -9.92
CA ASP A 507 35.82 55.69 -9.85
C ASP A 507 36.45 55.95 -8.45
N THR A 508 37.34 55.13 -7.84
CA THR A 508 37.83 53.73 -8.04
C THR A 508 38.53 53.30 -6.71
N THR A 509 38.94 52.03 -6.55
CA THR A 509 40.05 51.53 -5.66
C THR A 509 39.95 51.69 -4.12
N ALA A 510 40.68 50.96 -3.26
CA ALA A 510 41.28 49.61 -3.26
C ALA A 510 41.93 49.33 -1.87
N SER A 511 42.43 48.11 -1.65
CA SER A 511 43.44 47.73 -0.62
C SER A 511 42.96 47.62 0.85
N THR A 512 43.58 46.85 1.78
CA THR A 512 44.40 45.62 1.74
C THR A 512 44.59 45.11 3.19
N GLY A 513 44.67 43.78 3.39
CA GLY A 513 45.82 43.19 4.10
C GLY A 513 45.68 42.62 5.53
N TYR A 514 46.43 41.52 5.75
CA TYR A 514 46.96 40.97 7.01
C TYR A 514 45.96 40.45 8.08
N SER A 515 46.22 39.38 8.85
CA SER A 515 47.21 38.28 8.74
C SER A 515 46.84 37.07 9.63
N ALA A 516 47.52 35.94 9.41
CA ALA A 516 47.28 34.65 10.05
C ALA A 516 47.71 34.53 11.54
N PHE A 517 47.19 33.51 12.24
CA PHE A 517 47.91 32.78 13.30
C PHE A 517 47.48 31.29 13.40
N THR A 518 48.46 30.47 13.81
CA THR A 518 48.45 29.00 14.05
C THR A 518 47.85 28.65 15.45
N ASN A 519 47.65 27.41 15.96
CA ASN A 519 48.29 26.10 15.71
C ASN A 519 47.55 24.91 16.41
N VAL A 520 47.79 23.67 15.94
CA VAL A 520 47.96 22.39 16.71
C VAL A 520 46.80 21.74 17.54
N SER A 521 46.32 20.61 16.99
CA SER A 521 46.14 19.24 17.55
C SER A 521 45.47 18.94 18.90
N ASN A 522 44.53 17.96 18.86
CA ASN A 522 44.63 16.75 19.71
C ASN A 522 43.81 15.57 19.15
N ILE A 523 44.31 14.34 19.35
CA ILE A 523 43.69 13.06 18.93
C ILE A 523 43.37 12.24 20.19
N THR A 524 42.22 11.55 20.24
CA THR A 524 42.07 10.16 20.75
C THR A 524 40.63 9.63 20.48
N PRO A 525 40.42 8.30 20.43
CA PRO A 525 39.38 7.71 19.57
C PRO A 525 38.10 7.30 20.31
N VAL A 526 37.00 7.14 19.56
CA VAL A 526 35.80 6.43 19.99
C VAL A 526 35.45 5.32 18.99
N THR A 527 35.67 4.10 19.45
CA THR A 527 34.92 2.84 19.21
C THR A 527 34.31 2.59 17.82
N ALA A 528 34.78 1.51 17.18
CA ALA A 528 34.22 0.98 15.95
C ALA A 528 32.71 0.63 16.07
N VAL A 529 31.93 1.03 15.06
CA VAL A 529 30.56 0.58 14.84
C VAL A 529 30.56 -0.42 13.69
N SER A 530 29.90 -1.56 13.88
CA SER A 530 29.73 -2.63 12.89
C SER A 530 29.11 -2.10 11.59
N PRO A 531 29.47 -2.63 10.40
CA PRO A 531 28.80 -2.27 9.16
C PRO A 531 27.30 -2.59 9.28
N ARG A 532 26.46 -1.58 9.02
CA ARG A 532 25.00 -1.72 8.94
C ARG A 532 24.58 -1.68 7.48
N SER A 533 23.80 -2.68 7.09
CA SER A 533 23.09 -2.70 5.81
C SER A 533 21.80 -1.91 5.98
N VAL A 534 21.70 -0.73 5.36
CA VAL A 534 20.49 0.10 5.38
C VAL A 534 20.16 0.57 3.99
N GLU A 535 18.89 0.43 3.60
CA GLU A 535 18.44 0.67 2.23
C GLU A 535 16.98 1.09 2.21
N ALA A 536 16.65 2.11 1.41
CA ALA A 536 15.28 2.45 1.05
C ALA A 536 14.98 1.98 -0.39
N GLY A 537 13.73 1.55 -0.64
CA GLY A 537 13.18 1.45 -1.98
C GLY A 537 11.97 0.52 -2.12
N GLY A 538 11.30 0.68 -3.26
CA GLY A 538 9.84 0.66 -3.40
C GLY A 538 9.39 2.05 -3.89
N VAL A 539 8.38 2.15 -4.73
CA VAL A 539 8.04 3.42 -5.42
C VAL A 539 7.75 4.53 -4.41
N PRO A 540 8.60 5.57 -4.27
CA PRO A 540 8.55 6.39 -3.08
C PRO A 540 7.35 7.35 -3.04
N VAL A 541 6.74 7.47 -1.87
CA VAL A 541 6.24 8.78 -1.41
C VAL A 541 7.42 9.46 -0.75
N TYR A 542 7.91 10.56 -1.35
CA TYR A 542 9.17 11.14 -0.92
C TYR A 542 9.09 11.82 0.44
N GLU A 543 10.00 11.40 1.30
CA GLU A 543 10.26 12.03 2.58
C GLU A 543 11.12 13.27 2.32
N MET A 544 10.48 14.44 2.30
CA MET A 544 11.20 15.69 2.42
C MET A 544 11.38 15.99 3.90
N LEU A 545 12.63 16.15 4.34
CA LEU A 545 12.96 16.35 5.75
C LEU A 545 12.27 17.58 6.35
N ASP A 546 12.07 17.54 7.67
CA ASP A 546 11.76 18.72 8.46
C ASP A 546 12.97 19.12 9.32
N HIS A 547 13.69 20.15 8.88
CA HIS A 547 14.79 20.75 9.64
C HIS A 547 14.33 21.68 10.79
N SER A 548 13.05 21.63 11.21
CA SER A 548 12.55 22.41 12.36
C SER A 548 13.23 22.07 13.70
N THR A 549 13.92 20.93 13.79
CA THR A 549 14.81 20.62 14.93
C THR A 549 16.26 21.00 14.60
N ALA A 550 16.77 22.00 15.32
CA ALA A 550 18.03 22.67 14.99
C ALA A 550 19.27 21.78 15.18
N LEU A 551 20.15 21.76 14.17
CA LEU A 551 21.57 22.16 14.21
C LEU A 551 22.32 21.71 12.92
N PRO A 552 23.24 22.52 12.37
CA PRO A 552 23.21 23.97 12.16
C PRO A 552 23.11 24.31 10.66
N ILE A 553 22.19 25.20 10.28
CA ILE A 553 22.13 25.75 8.92
C ILE A 553 23.26 26.80 8.77
N PRO A 554 23.93 26.92 7.61
CA PRO A 554 24.77 28.08 7.30
C PRO A 554 24.00 29.40 7.46
N VAL A 555 24.70 30.47 7.83
CA VAL A 555 24.07 31.76 8.18
C VAL A 555 23.60 32.51 6.94
N GLU A 556 22.29 32.75 6.82
CA GLU A 556 21.74 33.79 5.92
C GLU A 556 21.48 35.12 6.65
N LEU A 557 21.63 36.23 5.90
CA LEU A 557 21.50 37.61 6.37
C LEU A 557 20.21 38.26 5.82
N PRO A 558 19.59 39.21 6.56
CA PRO A 558 18.25 39.71 6.22
C PRO A 558 18.22 40.81 5.15
N THR A 559 17.20 40.79 4.27
CA THR A 559 16.92 41.88 3.29
C THR A 559 15.42 42.25 3.22
N PRO A 560 15.04 43.46 2.72
CA PRO A 560 13.84 44.16 3.22
C PRO A 560 12.47 43.96 2.50
N TYR A 561 12.34 43.10 1.49
CA TYR A 561 11.32 43.29 0.44
C TYR A 561 9.97 42.55 0.57
N ASN A 562 9.71 41.81 1.65
CA ASN A 562 8.40 41.16 1.85
C ASN A 562 7.34 42.13 2.40
N ASN A 563 6.60 42.84 1.51
CA ASN A 563 5.32 43.49 1.84
C ASN A 563 4.37 43.71 0.63
N ASN A 564 3.20 43.07 0.71
CA ASN A 564 1.87 43.53 0.22
C ASN A 564 1.41 43.31 -1.26
N PRO A 565 0.06 43.25 -1.52
CA PRO A 565 -0.50 42.20 -2.41
C PRO A 565 -1.54 42.63 -3.51
N LEU A 566 -1.88 41.66 -4.39
CA LEU A 566 -3.15 41.34 -5.13
C LEU A 566 -4.17 42.44 -5.51
N PRO A 567 -4.77 42.42 -6.74
CA PRO A 567 -6.01 41.63 -6.97
C PRO A 567 -6.32 41.11 -8.43
N SER A 568 -7.40 40.31 -8.56
CA SER A 568 -8.02 39.66 -9.76
C SER A 568 -9.22 40.48 -10.34
N PRO A 569 -10.24 39.96 -11.10
CA PRO A 569 -10.44 38.80 -12.03
C PRO A 569 -11.23 39.17 -13.36
N VAL A 570 -11.92 38.20 -14.03
CA VAL A 570 -13.19 38.23 -14.88
C VAL A 570 -13.10 37.32 -16.15
N SER A 571 -13.79 36.15 -16.26
CA SER A 571 -15.11 35.79 -16.92
C SER A 571 -15.17 35.86 -18.47
N SER A 572 -15.93 35.08 -19.29
CA SER A 572 -17.02 34.06 -19.11
C SER A 572 -17.46 33.36 -20.44
N SER A 573 -18.21 32.22 -20.36
CA SER A 573 -19.27 31.66 -21.29
C SER A 573 -18.96 31.27 -22.77
N GLY A 574 -19.57 30.25 -23.44
CA GLY A 574 -20.53 29.16 -23.08
C GLY A 574 -21.33 28.57 -24.30
N VAL A 575 -22.15 27.49 -24.10
CA VAL A 575 -23.30 26.99 -24.95
C VAL A 575 -22.96 26.20 -26.27
N SER A 576 -23.70 25.21 -26.85
CA SER A 576 -24.66 24.12 -26.44
C SER A 576 -25.20 23.34 -27.69
N GLY A 577 -25.71 22.08 -27.55
CA GLY A 577 -26.61 21.35 -28.50
C GLY A 577 -25.95 20.24 -29.37
N THR A 578 -26.22 18.91 -29.30
CA THR A 578 -27.46 18.06 -29.37
C THR A 578 -27.97 17.81 -30.83
N ASP A 579 -28.54 16.67 -31.31
CA ASP A 579 -29.19 15.45 -30.77
C ASP A 579 -29.19 14.24 -31.79
N TYR A 580 -29.78 13.09 -31.36
CA TYR A 580 -30.31 11.90 -32.12
C TYR A 580 -29.30 10.83 -32.65
N LEU A 581 -29.30 9.52 -32.31
CA LEU A 581 -30.29 8.43 -31.99
C LEU A 581 -30.56 7.44 -33.16
N SER A 582 -29.84 6.29 -33.17
CA SER A 582 -30.32 4.86 -33.07
C SER A 582 -31.54 4.32 -33.90
N PRO A 583 -31.90 3.00 -33.92
CA PRO A 583 -31.24 1.76 -33.39
C PRO A 583 -31.42 0.45 -34.27
N VAL A 584 -31.08 -0.73 -33.69
CA VAL A 584 -31.53 -2.14 -33.97
C VAL A 584 -31.18 -2.82 -35.35
N THR A 585 -30.98 -4.14 -35.54
CA THR A 585 -31.23 -5.39 -34.74
C THR A 585 -30.24 -6.54 -35.09
N VAL A 586 -30.16 -7.55 -34.21
CA VAL A 586 -29.36 -8.81 -34.29
C VAL A 586 -30.16 -9.97 -34.93
N ILE A 587 -29.50 -11.03 -35.43
CA ILE A 587 -29.91 -12.47 -35.31
C ILE A 587 -28.74 -13.39 -35.75
N SER A 588 -28.55 -14.52 -35.05
CA SER A 588 -27.56 -15.58 -35.33
C SER A 588 -28.17 -16.79 -36.05
N LEU A 589 -27.34 -17.63 -36.68
CA LEU A 589 -27.59 -19.09 -36.76
C LEU A 589 -26.32 -19.92 -37.05
N ASP A 590 -26.22 -21.09 -36.42
CA ASP A 590 -25.20 -22.13 -36.64
C ASP A 590 -25.44 -22.97 -37.92
N LEU A 591 -24.41 -23.70 -38.41
CA LEU A 591 -24.25 -25.16 -38.15
C LEU A 591 -23.23 -25.89 -39.10
N HIS A 592 -22.21 -26.54 -38.50
CA HIS A 592 -21.47 -27.78 -38.88
C HIS A 592 -20.99 -28.08 -40.34
N LEU A 593 -19.74 -28.58 -40.44
CA LEU A 593 -19.43 -29.91 -41.03
C LEU A 593 -18.06 -30.48 -40.56
N GLN A 594 -17.85 -31.79 -40.77
CA GLN A 594 -16.76 -32.66 -40.29
C GLN A 594 -15.86 -33.14 -41.48
N THR A 595 -14.65 -33.72 -41.42
CA THR A 595 -13.53 -34.06 -40.46
C THR A 595 -12.36 -34.65 -41.33
N PRO A 596 -11.28 -35.32 -40.85
CA PRO A 596 -10.38 -35.17 -39.69
C PRO A 596 -8.87 -35.08 -40.08
N LEU A 597 -7.96 -34.88 -39.11
CA LEU A 597 -6.53 -35.27 -39.23
C LEU A 597 -5.93 -35.58 -37.84
N HIS A 598 -4.97 -36.51 -37.77
CA HIS A 598 -4.46 -37.10 -36.52
C HIS A 598 -3.85 -36.10 -35.52
N THR A 599 -4.34 -36.14 -34.28
CA THR A 599 -3.65 -35.65 -33.07
C THR A 599 -3.44 -36.82 -32.10
N ARG A 600 -2.40 -36.74 -31.26
CA ARG A 600 -2.18 -37.71 -30.17
C ARG A 600 -3.08 -37.33 -29.00
N ASP A 601 -3.78 -38.31 -28.41
CA ASP A 601 -4.64 -38.09 -27.25
C ASP A 601 -3.88 -37.43 -26.10
N LEU A 602 -4.31 -36.23 -25.72
CA LEU A 602 -4.20 -35.75 -24.35
C LEU A 602 -5.40 -36.36 -23.62
N GLY A 603 -5.14 -37.42 -22.84
CA GLY A 603 -6.19 -38.15 -22.15
C GLY A 603 -7.04 -37.23 -21.28
N ALA A 604 -8.37 -37.42 -21.32
CA ALA A 604 -9.29 -36.71 -20.44
C ALA A 604 -8.88 -36.88 -18.98
N MET A 605 -9.02 -35.82 -18.18
CA MET A 605 -8.81 -35.84 -16.73
C MET A 605 -10.16 -35.93 -16.01
N SER A 606 -10.15 -36.37 -14.75
CA SER A 606 -11.37 -36.48 -13.94
C SER A 606 -11.91 -35.10 -13.52
N THR A 607 -13.23 -35.04 -13.32
CA THR A 607 -13.93 -33.84 -12.85
C THR A 607 -14.87 -34.21 -11.71
N LEU A 608 -15.02 -33.33 -10.72
CA LEU A 608 -16.01 -33.50 -9.65
C LEU A 608 -17.42 -33.35 -10.23
N THR A 609 -18.21 -34.41 -10.16
CA THR A 609 -19.56 -34.49 -10.74
C THR A 609 -20.62 -34.45 -9.65
N GLU A 610 -21.55 -33.51 -9.70
CA GLU A 610 -22.62 -33.41 -8.70
C GLU A 610 -23.78 -34.37 -9.01
N ILE A 611 -24.22 -35.11 -7.99
CA ILE A 611 -25.40 -35.99 -8.07
C ILE A 611 -26.51 -35.45 -7.14
N THR A 612 -27.61 -35.02 -7.76
CA THR A 612 -28.74 -34.37 -7.08
C THR A 612 -29.93 -35.30 -6.81
N SER A 613 -29.93 -36.54 -7.33
CA SER A 613 -31.02 -37.50 -7.10
C SER A 613 -30.55 -38.93 -6.79
N LYS A 614 -31.38 -39.66 -6.05
CA LYS A 614 -31.14 -41.09 -5.70
C LYS A 614 -31.20 -42.01 -6.93
N ALA A 615 -31.94 -41.62 -7.97
CA ALA A 615 -32.01 -42.38 -9.23
C ALA A 615 -30.70 -42.24 -10.03
N ASP A 616 -30.13 -41.03 -10.07
CA ASP A 616 -28.85 -40.76 -10.72
C ASP A 616 -27.71 -41.46 -9.95
N PHE A 617 -27.72 -41.41 -8.61
CA PHE A 617 -26.77 -42.18 -7.79
C PHE A 617 -26.84 -43.69 -8.05
N SER A 618 -28.05 -44.25 -8.08
CA SER A 618 -28.29 -45.69 -8.28
C SER A 618 -27.96 -46.16 -9.71
N SER A 619 -28.00 -45.27 -10.69
CA SER A 619 -27.62 -45.55 -12.09
C SER A 619 -26.15 -45.23 -12.39
N HIS A 620 -25.49 -44.37 -11.61
CA HIS A 620 -24.06 -44.09 -11.74
C HIS A 620 -23.20 -45.31 -11.31
N LEU A 621 -23.48 -45.91 -10.15
CA LEU A 621 -22.65 -47.01 -9.61
C LEU A 621 -22.45 -48.20 -10.59
N PRO A 622 -23.47 -48.70 -11.32
CA PRO A 622 -23.29 -49.79 -12.28
C PRO A 622 -22.57 -49.40 -13.58
N THR A 623 -22.38 -48.11 -13.86
CA THR A 623 -21.64 -47.64 -15.05
C THR A 623 -20.13 -47.55 -14.86
N LEU A 624 -19.67 -47.64 -13.61
CA LEU A 624 -18.25 -47.62 -13.28
C LEU A 624 -17.63 -49.01 -13.48
N SER A 625 -16.39 -49.06 -13.99
CA SER A 625 -15.63 -50.31 -14.06
C SER A 625 -15.36 -50.84 -12.64
N PRO A 626 -15.37 -52.17 -12.41
CA PRO A 626 -14.99 -52.75 -11.11
C PRO A 626 -13.61 -52.31 -10.57
N SER A 627 -12.70 -51.88 -11.47
CA SER A 627 -11.39 -51.35 -11.14
C SER A 627 -11.37 -49.87 -10.72
N THR A 628 -12.39 -49.08 -11.09
CA THR A 628 -12.47 -47.64 -10.81
C THR A 628 -12.49 -47.38 -9.30
N LEU A 629 -11.71 -46.38 -8.86
CA LEU A 629 -11.83 -45.82 -7.51
C LEU A 629 -12.90 -44.72 -7.53
N LEU A 630 -13.88 -44.79 -6.65
CA LEU A 630 -14.95 -43.79 -6.53
C LEU A 630 -14.74 -42.98 -5.25
N VAL A 631 -14.76 -41.66 -5.40
CA VAL A 631 -14.64 -40.68 -4.32
C VAL A 631 -16.01 -40.04 -4.12
N LEU A 632 -16.74 -40.45 -3.07
CA LEU A 632 -18.01 -39.84 -2.69
C LEU A 632 -17.78 -38.74 -1.67
N TYR A 633 -18.13 -37.51 -2.03
CA TYR A 633 -18.01 -36.34 -1.18
C TYR A 633 -19.38 -35.83 -0.73
N PHE A 634 -19.66 -35.92 0.56
CA PHE A 634 -20.89 -35.43 1.16
C PHE A 634 -20.69 -34.03 1.72
N TYR A 635 -21.48 -33.08 1.22
CA TYR A 635 -21.31 -31.66 1.49
C TYR A 635 -22.61 -30.98 1.94
N THR A 636 -22.50 -29.76 2.48
CA THR A 636 -23.65 -28.88 2.74
C THR A 636 -23.34 -27.45 2.29
N PRO A 637 -24.10 -26.85 1.35
CA PRO A 637 -23.69 -25.63 0.64
C PRO A 637 -23.61 -24.35 1.50
N TRP A 638 -24.04 -24.38 2.76
CA TRP A 638 -24.01 -23.23 3.68
C TRP A 638 -22.88 -23.28 4.72
N THR A 639 -21.99 -24.27 4.68
CA THR A 639 -20.84 -24.34 5.60
C THR A 639 -19.55 -23.99 4.86
N ALA A 640 -18.78 -23.03 5.37
CA ALA A 640 -17.52 -22.58 4.75
C ALA A 640 -16.54 -23.75 4.52
N PHE A 641 -16.48 -24.70 5.45
CA PHE A 641 -15.70 -25.93 5.31
C PHE A 641 -16.13 -26.80 4.12
N SER A 642 -17.43 -26.86 3.79
CA SER A 642 -17.90 -27.55 2.58
C SER A 642 -17.57 -26.75 1.31
N THR A 643 -17.73 -25.42 1.33
CA THR A 643 -17.40 -24.57 0.17
C THR A 643 -15.91 -24.70 -0.20
N GLN A 644 -15.01 -24.63 0.78
CA GLN A 644 -13.57 -24.80 0.59
C GLN A 644 -13.24 -26.21 0.08
N MET A 645 -13.73 -27.26 0.76
CA MET A 645 -13.47 -28.65 0.38
C MET A 645 -14.03 -29.01 -1.01
N SER A 646 -15.11 -28.35 -1.46
CA SER A 646 -15.64 -28.50 -2.82
C SER A 646 -14.67 -27.98 -3.88
N ALA A 647 -14.04 -26.82 -3.63
CA ALA A 647 -13.02 -26.25 -4.49
C ALA A 647 -11.76 -27.13 -4.52
N ASP A 648 -11.30 -27.57 -3.34
CA ASP A 648 -10.10 -28.40 -3.21
C ASP A 648 -10.28 -29.78 -3.88
N LEU A 649 -11.44 -30.42 -3.75
CA LEU A 649 -11.74 -31.68 -4.42
C LEU A 649 -11.92 -31.54 -5.94
N SER A 650 -12.45 -30.40 -6.41
CA SER A 650 -12.50 -30.09 -7.84
C SER A 650 -11.09 -29.91 -8.43
N ALA A 651 -10.22 -29.18 -7.71
CA ALA A 651 -8.81 -29.02 -8.06
C ALA A 651 -8.02 -30.32 -7.94
N LEU A 652 -8.39 -31.22 -7.02
CA LEU A 652 -7.76 -32.54 -6.87
C LEU A 652 -8.22 -33.50 -7.98
N ALA A 653 -9.49 -33.48 -8.37
CA ALA A 653 -10.03 -34.33 -9.44
C ALA A 653 -9.28 -34.14 -10.77
N SER A 654 -8.98 -32.90 -11.14
CA SER A 654 -8.27 -32.57 -12.38
C SER A 654 -6.81 -33.03 -12.43
N GLN A 655 -6.26 -33.55 -11.32
CA GLN A 655 -4.91 -34.13 -11.24
C GLN A 655 -4.88 -35.64 -11.52
N TYR A 656 -6.04 -36.30 -11.62
CA TYR A 656 -6.15 -37.75 -11.84
C TYR A 656 -6.84 -38.11 -13.17
N PRO A 657 -6.50 -39.27 -13.77
CA PRO A 657 -7.21 -39.80 -14.93
C PRO A 657 -8.56 -40.45 -14.55
N PRO A 658 -9.50 -40.62 -15.50
CA PRO A 658 -10.86 -41.16 -15.33
C PRO A 658 -10.97 -42.62 -14.82
N THR A 659 -9.83 -43.24 -14.46
CA THR A 659 -9.80 -44.42 -13.57
C THR A 659 -10.20 -44.09 -12.12
N ILE A 660 -10.29 -42.80 -11.77
CA ILE A 660 -10.84 -42.32 -10.49
C ILE A 660 -12.04 -41.41 -10.77
N SER A 661 -13.23 -41.76 -10.28
CA SER A 661 -14.44 -40.95 -10.40
C SER A 661 -14.64 -40.11 -9.14
N PHE A 662 -14.91 -38.81 -9.30
CA PHE A 662 -15.19 -37.88 -8.20
C PHE A 662 -16.64 -37.44 -8.26
N VAL A 663 -17.37 -37.65 -7.17
CA VAL A 663 -18.82 -37.39 -7.07
C VAL A 663 -19.13 -36.58 -5.82
N SER A 664 -19.83 -35.45 -5.96
CA SER A 664 -20.36 -34.68 -4.84
C SER A 664 -21.85 -34.96 -4.64
N ILE A 665 -22.27 -35.03 -3.37
CA ILE A 665 -23.65 -35.29 -2.93
C ILE A 665 -24.01 -34.31 -1.82
N ASN A 666 -25.11 -33.57 -2.00
CA ASN A 666 -25.65 -32.74 -0.93
C ASN A 666 -26.28 -33.65 0.16
N GLY A 667 -25.62 -33.76 1.30
CA GLY A 667 -25.98 -34.70 2.36
C GLY A 667 -27.34 -34.42 3.03
N LYS A 668 -27.91 -33.22 2.83
CA LYS A 668 -29.25 -32.85 3.29
C LYS A 668 -30.35 -33.21 2.29
N GLU A 669 -30.04 -33.25 1.00
CA GLU A 669 -30.99 -33.61 -0.07
C GLU A 669 -31.07 -35.12 -0.28
N LEU A 670 -29.97 -35.85 -0.04
CA LEU A 670 -29.91 -37.31 -0.06
C LEU A 670 -29.50 -37.91 1.31
N PRO A 671 -30.28 -37.68 2.38
CA PRO A 671 -29.92 -38.10 3.75
C PRO A 671 -29.92 -39.62 3.94
N ASP A 672 -30.76 -40.36 3.20
CA ASP A 672 -30.73 -41.83 3.19
C ASP A 672 -29.38 -42.36 2.69
N THR A 673 -28.85 -41.76 1.62
CA THR A 673 -27.57 -42.14 1.02
C THR A 673 -26.41 -41.74 1.93
N ALA A 674 -26.46 -40.56 2.55
CA ALA A 674 -25.48 -40.18 3.57
C ALA A 674 -25.45 -41.18 4.75
N LYS A 675 -26.64 -41.61 5.22
CA LYS A 675 -26.78 -42.59 6.30
C LYS A 675 -26.28 -44.00 5.92
N GLU A 676 -26.46 -44.41 4.67
CA GLU A 676 -25.97 -45.70 4.14
C GLU A 676 -24.44 -45.83 4.27
N TYR A 677 -23.70 -44.74 4.03
CA TYR A 677 -22.24 -44.68 4.19
C TYR A 677 -21.77 -44.18 5.57
N GLY A 678 -22.67 -44.11 6.57
CA GLY A 678 -22.32 -43.74 7.95
C GLY A 678 -21.97 -42.27 8.17
N VAL A 679 -22.31 -41.38 7.23
CA VAL A 679 -21.98 -39.95 7.31
C VAL A 679 -22.83 -39.28 8.38
N SER A 680 -22.18 -38.76 9.42
CA SER A 680 -22.85 -38.09 10.55
C SER A 680 -22.83 -36.55 10.48
N ALA A 681 -21.89 -35.96 9.73
CA ALA A 681 -21.79 -34.52 9.49
C ALA A 681 -20.99 -34.26 8.20
N ALA A 682 -21.32 -33.20 7.46
CA ALA A 682 -20.52 -32.74 6.31
C ALA A 682 -19.53 -31.64 6.74
N PRO A 683 -18.38 -31.46 6.06
CA PRO A 683 -17.88 -32.26 4.93
C PRO A 683 -17.36 -33.65 5.34
N TRP A 684 -17.58 -34.64 4.46
CA TRP A 684 -17.14 -36.03 4.65
C TRP A 684 -16.82 -36.68 3.30
N VAL A 685 -15.74 -37.44 3.20
CA VAL A 685 -15.33 -38.16 1.98
C VAL A 685 -15.29 -39.67 2.23
N VAL A 686 -15.75 -40.45 1.26
CA VAL A 686 -15.74 -41.92 1.30
C VAL A 686 -15.11 -42.45 0.01
N CYS A 687 -14.03 -43.22 0.13
CA CYS A 687 -13.35 -43.86 -0.99
C CYS A 687 -13.85 -45.30 -1.13
N LEU A 688 -14.33 -45.67 -2.32
CA LEU A 688 -14.91 -46.99 -2.60
C LEU A 688 -14.33 -47.63 -3.87
N ARG A 689 -14.32 -48.97 -3.91
CA ARG A 689 -14.07 -49.76 -5.13
C ARG A 689 -14.99 -50.97 -5.14
N SER A 690 -15.62 -51.26 -6.29
CA SER A 690 -16.58 -52.38 -6.43
C SER A 690 -17.66 -52.43 -5.32
N GLY A 691 -18.14 -51.26 -4.88
CA GLY A 691 -19.16 -51.13 -3.82
C GLY A 691 -18.68 -51.36 -2.39
N GLN A 692 -17.40 -51.65 -2.15
CA GLN A 692 -16.83 -51.73 -0.80
C GLN A 692 -16.18 -50.40 -0.40
N VAL A 693 -16.46 -49.95 0.83
CA VAL A 693 -15.77 -48.81 1.45
C VAL A 693 -14.34 -49.23 1.77
N LEU A 694 -13.37 -48.53 1.19
CA LEU A 694 -11.95 -48.71 1.48
C LEU A 694 -11.50 -47.81 2.63
N GLU A 695 -11.99 -46.56 2.64
CA GLU A 695 -11.61 -45.55 3.63
C GLU A 695 -12.67 -44.45 3.73
N SER A 696 -12.83 -43.86 4.92
CA SER A 696 -13.72 -42.73 5.18
C SER A 696 -12.97 -41.64 5.95
N ILE A 697 -13.14 -40.40 5.50
CA ILE A 697 -12.37 -39.22 5.93
C ILE A 697 -13.37 -38.17 6.39
N ARG A 698 -13.16 -37.63 7.59
CA ARG A 698 -14.07 -36.68 8.23
C ARG A 698 -13.43 -35.30 8.27
N GLY A 699 -14.15 -34.28 7.80
CA GLY A 699 -13.68 -32.89 7.80
C GLY A 699 -13.24 -32.42 6.42
N SER A 700 -12.43 -31.36 6.42
CA SER A 700 -12.08 -30.57 5.23
C SER A 700 -10.57 -30.50 4.97
N ASP A 701 -9.80 -31.54 5.32
CA ASP A 701 -8.39 -31.63 4.95
C ASP A 701 -8.24 -32.34 3.58
N PRO A 702 -7.92 -31.62 2.49
CA PRO A 702 -7.69 -32.25 1.18
C PRO A 702 -6.40 -33.10 1.15
N THR A 703 -5.49 -32.93 2.13
CA THR A 703 -4.26 -33.72 2.27
C THR A 703 -4.58 -35.16 2.67
N GLU A 704 -5.50 -35.37 3.60
CA GLU A 704 -5.96 -36.72 3.96
C GLU A 704 -6.62 -37.42 2.77
N VAL A 705 -7.41 -36.69 1.97
CA VAL A 705 -8.01 -37.24 0.75
C VAL A 705 -6.94 -37.60 -0.28
N ARG A 706 -5.98 -36.70 -0.57
CA ARG A 706 -4.86 -37.03 -1.47
C ARG A 706 -4.10 -38.27 -0.98
N ASN A 707 -3.77 -38.34 0.31
CA ASN A 707 -3.09 -39.49 0.90
C ASN A 707 -3.90 -40.80 0.79
N ALA A 708 -5.24 -40.75 0.83
CA ALA A 708 -6.08 -41.92 0.57
C ALA A 708 -6.13 -42.28 -0.91
N LEU A 709 -6.21 -41.30 -1.81
CA LEU A 709 -6.13 -41.54 -3.26
C LEU A 709 -4.80 -42.21 -3.63
N ASP A 710 -3.67 -41.70 -3.14
CA ASP A 710 -2.34 -42.26 -3.40
C ASP A 710 -2.18 -43.68 -2.84
N ARG A 711 -2.88 -44.03 -1.74
CA ARG A 711 -2.91 -45.39 -1.17
C ARG A 711 -3.78 -46.36 -1.96
N HIS A 712 -4.90 -45.91 -2.53
CA HIS A 712 -5.90 -46.78 -3.16
C HIS A 712 -5.90 -46.74 -4.70
N ALA A 713 -5.24 -45.76 -5.32
CA ALA A 713 -5.00 -45.70 -6.76
C ALA A 713 -4.10 -46.86 -7.19
N GLY A 714 -4.52 -47.61 -8.22
CA GLY A 714 -3.71 -48.72 -8.74
C GLY A 714 -2.44 -48.22 -9.44
N ALA A 715 -1.49 -49.12 -9.69
CA ALA A 715 -0.17 -48.79 -10.27
C ALA A 715 -0.18 -48.09 -11.66
N ASN A 716 -1.34 -48.02 -12.34
CA ASN A 716 -1.54 -47.29 -13.60
C ASN A 716 -2.35 -45.98 -13.43
N ALA A 717 -2.65 -45.56 -12.20
CA ALA A 717 -3.49 -44.40 -11.87
C ALA A 717 -2.77 -43.37 -10.98
N THR A 718 -1.43 -43.37 -11.00
CA THR A 718 -0.59 -42.38 -10.31
C THR A 718 -0.87 -40.97 -10.83
N ALA A 719 -1.02 -40.01 -9.92
CA ALA A 719 -1.12 -38.59 -10.26
C ALA A 719 0.10 -38.12 -11.06
N VAL A 720 -0.08 -37.08 -11.89
CA VAL A 720 1.06 -36.38 -12.50
C VAL A 720 1.93 -35.81 -11.37
N PRO A 721 3.23 -36.15 -11.29
CA PRO A 721 4.00 -35.93 -10.07
C PRO A 721 4.24 -34.43 -9.80
N ALA A 722 3.65 -33.94 -8.71
CA ALA A 722 4.01 -32.65 -8.12
C ALA A 722 5.35 -32.75 -7.39
N ALA A 723 6.06 -31.61 -7.28
CA ALA A 723 7.31 -31.52 -6.55
C ALA A 723 7.12 -31.87 -5.04
N PRO A 724 8.14 -32.43 -4.36
CA PRO A 724 7.97 -33.01 -3.03
C PRO A 724 7.61 -31.95 -1.98
N ALA A 725 6.48 -32.17 -1.30
CA ALA A 725 6.04 -31.34 -0.18
C ALA A 725 6.98 -31.50 1.03
N ALA A 726 7.36 -30.38 1.64
CA ALA A 726 8.04 -30.39 2.93
C ALA A 726 7.07 -30.80 4.05
N THR A 727 7.54 -31.65 4.96
CA THR A 727 6.74 -32.17 6.07
C THR A 727 6.39 -31.03 7.06
N PRO A 728 5.12 -30.86 7.47
CA PRO A 728 4.77 -29.91 8.53
C PRO A 728 5.42 -30.34 9.85
N LYS A 729 5.81 -29.36 10.69
CA LYS A 729 6.26 -29.64 12.06
C LYS A 729 5.09 -30.23 12.85
N GLN A 730 5.17 -31.53 13.11
CA GLN A 730 4.18 -32.26 13.89
C GLN A 730 4.21 -31.78 15.34
N LEU A 731 3.05 -31.38 15.86
CA LEU A 731 2.87 -31.04 17.29
C LEU A 731 3.23 -32.28 18.13
N ASP A 732 4.07 -32.11 19.15
CA ASP A 732 4.58 -33.22 19.98
C ASP A 732 3.41 -34.08 20.50
N GLU A 733 3.47 -35.39 20.28
CA GLU A 733 2.42 -36.35 20.64
C GLU A 733 2.08 -36.29 22.15
N ALA A 734 3.08 -36.00 22.99
CA ALA A 734 2.88 -35.78 24.42
C ALA A 734 2.10 -34.48 24.72
N LEU A 735 2.30 -33.43 23.92
CA LEU A 735 1.57 -32.17 24.01
C LEU A 735 0.14 -32.33 23.45
N VAL A 736 -0.06 -33.03 22.33
CA VAL A 736 -1.40 -33.35 21.79
C VAL A 736 -2.24 -34.10 22.83
N ALA A 737 -1.68 -35.13 23.46
CA ALA A 737 -2.36 -35.87 24.53
C ALA A 737 -2.70 -34.99 25.75
N ARG A 738 -1.80 -34.07 26.11
CA ARG A 738 -2.01 -33.08 27.19
C ARG A 738 -3.14 -32.11 26.86
N LEU A 739 -3.19 -31.60 25.63
CA LEU A 739 -4.21 -30.66 25.14
C LEU A 739 -5.59 -31.32 25.05
N SER A 740 -5.66 -32.51 24.46
CA SER A 740 -6.88 -33.32 24.39
C SER A 740 -7.48 -33.57 25.79
N LYS A 741 -6.63 -33.86 26.78
CA LYS A 741 -7.06 -34.01 28.18
C LYS A 741 -7.56 -32.69 28.80
N LEU A 742 -6.98 -31.55 28.43
CA LEU A 742 -7.38 -30.24 28.95
C LEU A 742 -8.73 -29.77 28.38
N VAL A 743 -8.97 -29.92 27.07
CA VAL A 743 -10.25 -29.50 26.47
C VAL A 743 -11.43 -30.37 26.92
N ASN A 744 -11.16 -31.61 27.33
CA ASN A 744 -12.13 -32.57 27.89
C ASN A 744 -12.22 -32.55 29.44
N ALA A 745 -11.56 -31.61 30.12
CA ALA A 745 -11.48 -31.61 31.59
C ALA A 745 -12.84 -31.32 32.27
N ALA A 746 -13.73 -30.60 31.60
CA ALA A 746 -15.10 -30.33 32.03
C ALA A 746 -16.07 -30.26 30.82
N PRO A 747 -17.39 -30.42 31.01
CA PRO A 747 -18.37 -30.32 29.92
C PRO A 747 -18.39 -28.95 29.22
N VAL A 748 -17.98 -27.89 29.93
CA VAL A 748 -17.71 -26.57 29.36
C VAL A 748 -16.35 -26.08 29.90
N MET A 749 -15.41 -25.83 29.00
CA MET A 749 -14.04 -25.40 29.31
C MET A 749 -13.76 -24.02 28.70
N LEU A 750 -13.36 -23.07 29.54
CA LEU A 750 -12.98 -21.71 29.13
C LEU A 750 -11.46 -21.49 29.22
N PHE A 751 -10.80 -21.42 28.08
CA PHE A 751 -9.38 -21.04 28.02
C PHE A 751 -9.29 -19.51 27.91
N MET A 752 -8.72 -18.86 28.93
CA MET A 752 -8.79 -17.41 29.08
C MET A 752 -7.50 -16.79 29.63
N LYS A 753 -7.35 -15.47 29.42
CA LYS A 753 -6.23 -14.67 29.96
C LYS A 753 -6.58 -14.15 31.36
N GLY A 754 -5.97 -14.72 32.39
CA GLY A 754 -6.32 -14.49 33.80
C GLY A 754 -7.33 -15.51 34.32
N THR A 755 -8.09 -15.15 35.36
CA THR A 755 -9.11 -16.04 35.97
C THR A 755 -10.51 -15.40 35.92
N PRO A 756 -11.62 -16.14 36.08
CA PRO A 756 -12.97 -15.56 36.11
C PRO A 756 -13.20 -14.52 37.22
N LYS A 757 -12.41 -14.59 38.30
CA LYS A 757 -12.38 -13.59 39.38
C LYS A 757 -11.47 -12.40 39.07
N SER A 758 -10.46 -12.57 38.21
CA SER A 758 -9.48 -11.54 37.84
C SER A 758 -9.07 -11.65 36.36
N PRO A 759 -9.97 -11.32 35.41
CA PRO A 759 -9.69 -11.42 33.99
C PRO A 759 -8.76 -10.30 33.52
N GLN A 760 -7.61 -10.70 32.98
CA GLN A 760 -6.52 -9.80 32.55
C GLN A 760 -6.66 -9.33 31.09
N CYS A 761 -7.66 -9.84 30.36
CA CYS A 761 -8.01 -9.38 29.01
C CYS A 761 -9.46 -8.88 28.94
N ARG A 762 -9.70 -7.79 28.19
CA ARG A 762 -11.05 -7.22 27.96
C ARG A 762 -11.99 -8.24 27.32
N PHE A 763 -11.51 -9.06 26.39
CA PHE A 763 -12.31 -10.09 25.72
C PHE A 763 -12.68 -11.23 26.68
N SER A 764 -11.70 -11.74 27.45
CA SER A 764 -11.95 -12.74 28.49
C SER A 764 -12.92 -12.25 29.57
N ARG A 765 -12.83 -10.97 29.96
CA ARG A 765 -13.78 -10.34 30.91
C ARG A 765 -15.21 -10.31 30.37
N ARG A 766 -15.38 -10.01 29.07
CA ARG A 766 -16.71 -10.00 28.42
C ARG A 766 -17.30 -11.40 28.33
N LEU A 767 -16.52 -12.42 27.96
CA LEU A 767 -17.02 -13.78 27.82
C LEU A 767 -17.44 -14.39 29.16
N VAL A 768 -16.64 -14.17 30.21
CA VAL A 768 -17.02 -14.49 31.61
C VAL A 768 -18.31 -13.78 32.04
N GLY A 769 -18.57 -12.58 31.52
CA GLY A 769 -19.81 -11.83 31.74
C GLY A 769 -21.02 -12.54 31.11
N ILE A 770 -20.93 -12.89 29.83
CA ILE A 770 -21.99 -13.58 29.07
C ILE A 770 -22.35 -14.93 29.73
N LEU A 771 -21.34 -15.77 30.01
CA LEU A 771 -21.57 -17.07 30.65
C LEU A 771 -22.25 -16.94 32.03
N ARG A 772 -21.92 -15.88 32.79
CA ARG A 772 -22.56 -15.58 34.07
C ARG A 772 -24.00 -15.07 33.92
N GLU A 773 -24.27 -14.25 32.91
CA GLU A 773 -25.61 -13.75 32.60
C GLU A 773 -26.59 -14.88 32.25
N HIS A 774 -26.11 -15.88 31.50
CA HIS A 774 -26.87 -17.08 31.14
C HIS A 774 -26.78 -18.23 32.18
N ASN A 775 -26.16 -18.01 33.35
CA ASN A 775 -25.98 -18.98 34.45
C ASN A 775 -25.33 -20.31 34.01
N ILE A 776 -24.40 -20.25 33.04
CA ILE A 776 -23.66 -21.41 32.53
C ILE A 776 -22.59 -21.81 33.53
N GLU A 777 -22.55 -23.10 33.89
CA GLU A 777 -21.45 -23.69 34.64
C GLU A 777 -20.30 -24.05 33.69
N TYR A 778 -19.08 -23.67 34.05
CA TYR A 778 -17.86 -23.94 33.29
C TYR A 778 -16.64 -23.98 34.22
N ASP A 779 -15.65 -24.79 33.83
CA ASP A 779 -14.30 -24.70 34.41
C ASP A 779 -13.38 -23.90 33.48
N PHE A 780 -12.23 -23.45 33.96
CA PHE A 780 -11.36 -22.53 33.23
C PHE A 780 -9.88 -22.88 33.33
N PHE A 781 -9.14 -22.53 32.28
CA PHE A 781 -7.68 -22.60 32.27
C PHE A 781 -7.08 -21.23 31.96
N ASN A 782 -6.14 -20.78 32.80
CA ASN A 782 -5.42 -19.53 32.58
C ASN A 782 -4.25 -19.76 31.62
N VAL A 783 -4.43 -19.43 30.35
CA VAL A 783 -3.39 -19.61 29.32
C VAL A 783 -2.14 -18.73 29.51
N LEU A 784 -2.16 -17.79 30.45
CA LEU A 784 -0.96 -17.02 30.82
C LEU A 784 -0.07 -17.74 31.84
N ALA A 785 -0.50 -18.88 32.38
CA ALA A 785 0.27 -19.69 33.32
C ALA A 785 1.10 -20.80 32.66
N ASP A 786 0.82 -21.10 31.38
CA ASP A 786 1.47 -22.19 30.63
C ASP A 786 1.51 -21.81 29.14
N GLU A 787 2.70 -21.47 28.64
CA GLU A 787 2.87 -20.99 27.27
C GLU A 787 2.81 -22.14 26.25
N ASP A 788 3.20 -23.37 26.62
CA ASP A 788 3.12 -24.56 25.76
C ASP A 788 1.66 -24.92 25.49
N VAL A 789 0.82 -24.92 26.53
CA VAL A 789 -0.64 -25.07 26.38
C VAL A 789 -1.22 -23.90 25.59
N ARG A 790 -0.74 -22.67 25.78
CA ARG A 790 -1.25 -21.48 25.07
C ARG A 790 -0.94 -21.48 23.57
N GLN A 791 0.23 -21.94 23.16
CA GLN A 791 0.58 -22.06 21.73
C GLN A 791 -0.04 -23.31 21.14
N GLY A 792 0.11 -24.45 21.83
CA GLY A 792 -0.48 -25.73 21.44
C GLY A 792 -2.00 -25.67 21.26
N LEU A 793 -2.76 -24.95 22.11
CA LEU A 793 -4.21 -24.74 21.93
C LEU A 793 -4.60 -23.89 20.73
N LYS A 794 -3.69 -23.12 20.12
CA LYS A 794 -4.03 -22.44 18.85
C LYS A 794 -3.92 -23.41 17.69
N GLU A 795 -2.87 -24.22 17.70
CA GLU A 795 -2.58 -25.23 16.67
C GLU A 795 -3.57 -26.40 16.75
N PHE A 796 -3.83 -26.92 17.94
CA PHE A 796 -4.79 -28.01 18.20
C PHE A 796 -6.25 -27.63 17.94
N ALA A 797 -6.59 -26.34 17.99
CA ALA A 797 -7.94 -25.83 17.78
C ALA A 797 -8.16 -25.21 16.38
N ASP A 798 -7.09 -25.06 15.60
CA ASP A 798 -6.98 -24.13 14.48
C ASP A 798 -7.62 -22.74 14.77
N TRP A 799 -7.34 -22.20 15.96
CA TRP A 799 -8.00 -20.99 16.46
C TRP A 799 -7.01 -19.97 17.06
N PRO A 800 -6.77 -18.82 16.41
CA PRO A 800 -5.60 -17.98 16.68
C PRO A 800 -5.67 -17.15 17.97
N THR A 801 -6.84 -17.01 18.61
CA THR A 801 -7.07 -16.03 19.68
C THR A 801 -7.62 -16.62 20.99
N PHE A 802 -7.53 -15.84 22.07
CA PHE A 802 -8.16 -16.17 23.36
C PHE A 802 -9.04 -15.00 23.83
N PRO A 803 -10.20 -15.25 24.46
CA PRO A 803 -10.62 -16.55 25.00
C PRO A 803 -11.15 -17.53 23.95
N GLN A 804 -11.01 -18.83 24.22
CA GLN A 804 -11.66 -19.93 23.50
C GLN A 804 -12.66 -20.60 24.44
N LEU A 805 -13.90 -20.80 23.99
CA LEU A 805 -14.89 -21.63 24.69
C LEU A 805 -14.98 -23.00 24.04
N TRP A 806 -14.92 -24.06 24.85
CA TRP A 806 -15.04 -25.45 24.43
C TRP A 806 -16.21 -26.12 25.16
N VAL A 807 -16.87 -27.04 24.49
CA VAL A 807 -18.00 -27.82 25.02
C VAL A 807 -17.82 -29.28 24.64
N ASN A 808 -17.81 -30.18 25.63
CA ASN A 808 -17.55 -31.62 25.45
C ASN A 808 -16.29 -31.94 24.61
N GLY A 809 -15.23 -31.13 24.72
CA GLY A 809 -14.01 -31.31 23.91
C GLY A 809 -14.07 -30.77 22.48
N GLU A 810 -15.17 -30.14 22.04
CA GLU A 810 -15.29 -29.45 20.75
C GLU A 810 -15.20 -27.92 20.94
N LEU A 811 -14.54 -27.20 20.01
CA LEU A 811 -14.42 -25.75 20.06
C LEU A 811 -15.75 -25.10 19.65
N VAL A 812 -16.29 -24.24 20.52
CA VAL A 812 -17.46 -23.38 20.21
C VAL A 812 -17.02 -22.05 19.59
N GLY A 813 -15.84 -21.54 19.97
CA GLY A 813 -15.22 -20.38 19.34
C GLY A 813 -14.85 -19.25 20.30
N GLY A 814 -14.66 -18.06 19.74
CA GLY A 814 -14.27 -16.83 20.44
C GLY A 814 -15.42 -16.07 21.12
N LEU A 815 -15.11 -14.89 21.68
CA LEU A 815 -16.12 -14.01 22.31
C LEU A 815 -17.21 -13.59 21.33
N ASP A 816 -16.80 -13.24 20.11
CA ASP A 816 -17.64 -12.82 19.00
C ASP A 816 -18.67 -13.89 18.64
N ILE A 817 -18.21 -15.11 18.31
CA ILE A 817 -19.08 -16.24 17.99
C ILE A 817 -20.01 -16.56 19.16
N VAL A 818 -19.49 -16.66 20.40
CA VAL A 818 -20.34 -17.00 21.55
C VAL A 818 -21.39 -15.90 21.81
N ARG A 819 -21.03 -14.62 21.68
CA ARG A 819 -21.98 -13.51 21.81
C ARG A 819 -23.06 -13.56 20.72
N GLU A 820 -22.68 -13.86 19.48
CA GLU A 820 -23.63 -14.00 18.38
C GLU A 820 -24.55 -15.20 18.58
N ALA A 821 -24.02 -16.36 19.00
CA ALA A 821 -24.79 -17.56 19.31
C ALA A 821 -25.86 -17.33 20.40
N PHE A 822 -25.51 -16.64 21.50
CA PHE A 822 -26.49 -16.25 22.53
C PHE A 822 -27.49 -15.19 22.03
N SER A 823 -27.08 -14.30 21.12
CA SER A 823 -27.97 -13.28 20.53
C SER A 823 -28.98 -13.89 19.54
N ALA A 824 -28.55 -14.87 18.74
CA ALA A 824 -29.38 -15.60 17.79
C ALA A 824 -30.28 -16.65 18.47
N ASN A 825 -29.79 -17.28 19.55
CA ASN A 825 -30.54 -18.27 20.33
C ASN A 825 -30.34 -18.05 21.84
N PRO A 826 -31.29 -17.39 22.53
CA PRO A 826 -31.23 -17.21 23.99
C PRO A 826 -31.27 -18.50 24.82
N SER A 827 -31.61 -19.66 24.22
CA SER A 827 -31.50 -20.99 24.85
C SER A 827 -30.24 -21.76 24.43
N PHE A 828 -29.28 -21.10 23.76
CA PHE A 828 -27.94 -21.63 23.52
C PHE A 828 -27.30 -22.07 24.84
N MET A 829 -26.66 -23.25 24.84
CA MET A 829 -26.04 -23.87 26.02
C MET A 829 -26.96 -24.10 27.25
N ARG A 830 -28.30 -24.00 27.13
CA ARG A 830 -29.23 -24.13 28.27
C ARG A 830 -29.10 -25.44 29.07
N GLN A 831 -28.64 -26.53 28.44
CA GLN A 831 -28.37 -27.80 29.13
C GLN A 831 -27.20 -27.74 30.14
N TYR A 832 -26.37 -26.69 30.07
CA TYR A 832 -25.28 -26.37 31.00
C TYR A 832 -25.63 -25.20 31.93
N SER A 833 -26.88 -24.73 31.92
CA SER A 833 -27.35 -23.70 32.84
C SER A 833 -27.84 -24.33 34.14
N VAL A 834 -27.41 -23.77 35.27
CA VAL A 834 -27.83 -24.25 36.60
C VAL A 834 -29.09 -23.49 37.02
N SER A 835 -30.16 -24.22 37.35
CA SER A 835 -31.35 -23.65 37.98
C SER A 835 -30.98 -23.04 39.34
N LYS A 836 -31.44 -21.81 39.60
CA LYS A 836 -31.30 -21.13 40.89
C LYS A 836 -32.05 -21.81 42.02
#